data_AF-A0A933RN84-F1
#
_entry.id   AF-A0A933RN84-F1
#
_cell.length_a   1.000
_cell.length_b   1.000
_cell.length_c   1.000
_cell.angle_alpha   90.00
_cell.angle_beta   90.00
_cell.angle_gamma   90.00
#
_symmetry.space_group_name_H-M   'P 1'
#
loop_
_entity.id
_entity.type
_entity.pdbx_description
1 polymer ?
#
loop_
_entity_poly.entity_id
_entity_poly.type
_entity_poly.pdbx_seq_one_letter_code
_entity_poly.pdbx_strand_id
1 'polypeptide(L)'
;MMNEKLKLNHAKRGTSPSHDLRLCRVLSRRRHIAIALLLSSCTFVFLFVACTPRPRAIPPGPRVELPPKVAPEPQVTPQAALDYGQFVLRQLPSDISPDALKGKRIVIDPGHGGSFGGAVGPNNLREADVNLGVGLYLWGMLTNAGAETFLTRVADANVYQGTDIDLKKDLAARAEFARSHKADLLVSVHHNADSISGRKKNSLETYFRMSDPGPSFDLARCINRQLALSLKQTDNVILPGNFHVLRESPATAVLGEPSYISDADNAFKLGLAPVQRIEAQAYFFGIAEYFSNGVPRIERMEPTGVIHSSPRPLLTARVSDDRGTPIDPETIDMLIDGKPAQASYDATASVISYLPPERLSNGRHSIRLTARNVNGNSTRAEKSEIEIAMPPARIFLEPNFEIVRAGSAKPIRLSATVFDYDFFPVADGMPVEFKAVGAEVSPSVAFADRGEAIAFLTPADSWSGADSATGRKTPREITASASAGGVAQTIRLAVKKDAPDIFVATVVDARTDKPVEAALAEIGGRPAGYTDRAGYFAVRSGEGESLGVKFSRAGYEAQEIVPSNSAEIEFVKLEPVAGGILFGQKFMLDPQYGGQEKGSVGPGGLRASDLSLLVARYLARLLRAAGAEVVLTRESDETLSAIRRVELAEKFGAQWFISVGHGSQSGGISQTAERLQGEQSAQGVCVMHYSASERGRHLSDTIANALKEEGIAESVSVGSCAAVVVTHTSGVAVIVGGPDPSILENEEKLRHPQAARKEAYAIYRGVLQSFDSSSQTAQEIESVEETE
;
A
#
# COMPACT_ATOMS: atom_id res chain seq x y z
N MET A 1 10.10 -40.55 -56.09
CA MET A 1 11.05 -41.65 -55.84
C MET A 1 11.09 -41.89 -54.34
N MET A 2 10.77 -43.13 -53.92
CA MET A 2 11.07 -43.81 -52.65
C MET A 2 10.58 -43.18 -51.33
N ASN A 3 9.56 -43.75 -50.66
CA ASN A 3 9.57 -44.94 -49.75
C ASN A 3 9.98 -44.54 -48.32
N GLU A 4 9.39 -44.97 -47.19
CA GLU A 4 8.43 -46.04 -46.90
C GLU A 4 7.85 -45.88 -45.46
N LYS A 5 6.53 -46.11 -45.31
CA LYS A 5 5.82 -47.00 -44.33
C LYS A 5 6.01 -46.88 -42.79
N LEU A 6 4.89 -46.59 -42.09
CA LEU A 6 4.03 -47.48 -41.23
C LEU A 6 4.57 -47.77 -39.81
N LYS A 7 3.83 -47.70 -38.70
CA LYS A 7 2.46 -48.19 -38.33
C LYS A 7 1.88 -47.29 -37.22
N LEU A 8 0.61 -46.85 -37.17
CA LEU A 8 -0.72 -47.49 -37.07
C LEU A 8 -1.09 -48.13 -35.72
N ASN A 9 -2.03 -47.51 -35.00
CA ASN A 9 -3.30 -48.08 -34.49
C ASN A 9 -4.15 -46.92 -33.89
N HIS A 10 -5.24 -46.50 -34.56
CA HIS A 10 -6.65 -46.90 -34.33
C HIS A 10 -7.18 -46.48 -32.94
N ALA A 11 -8.32 -45.78 -32.78
CA ALA A 11 -9.41 -45.48 -33.70
C ALA A 11 -10.39 -44.42 -33.13
N LYS A 12 -11.07 -43.74 -34.07
CA LYS A 12 -12.45 -43.17 -34.06
C LYS A 12 -12.74 -41.95 -33.17
N ARG A 13 -12.92 -40.76 -33.77
CA ARG A 13 -14.10 -40.21 -34.52
C ARG A 13 -15.23 -39.80 -33.56
N GLY A 14 -15.82 -38.60 -33.60
CA GLY A 14 -15.88 -37.65 -34.72
C GLY A 14 -16.25 -36.22 -34.33
N THR A 15 -16.05 -35.37 -35.33
CA THR A 15 -16.09 -33.91 -35.42
C THR A 15 -17.50 -33.40 -35.78
N SER A 16 -17.94 -32.29 -35.16
CA SER A 16 -18.13 -30.92 -35.74
C SER A 16 -18.51 -30.77 -37.24
N PRO A 17 -18.95 -29.57 -37.73
CA PRO A 17 -20.08 -28.70 -37.37
C PRO A 17 -20.88 -28.17 -38.60
N SER A 18 -21.86 -27.28 -38.34
CA SER A 18 -22.07 -25.96 -38.99
C SER A 18 -23.29 -25.68 -39.91
N HIS A 19 -23.77 -24.42 -39.76
CA HIS A 19 -24.59 -23.54 -40.63
C HIS A 19 -26.07 -23.94 -40.86
N ASP A 20 -27.08 -23.05 -40.93
CA ASP A 20 -27.10 -21.61 -41.25
C ASP A 20 -28.49 -20.94 -40.96
N LEU A 21 -28.49 -19.60 -40.93
CA LEU A 21 -29.54 -18.62 -41.36
C LEU A 21 -30.85 -18.30 -40.57
N ARG A 22 -30.87 -17.06 -40.04
CA ARG A 22 -31.84 -15.94 -40.18
C ARG A 22 -33.37 -16.18 -40.12
N LEU A 23 -34.10 -15.45 -39.26
CA LEU A 23 -34.92 -14.25 -39.61
C LEU A 23 -35.65 -13.63 -38.39
N CYS A 24 -35.90 -12.32 -38.47
CA CYS A 24 -36.57 -11.43 -37.52
C CYS A 24 -38.07 -11.71 -37.28
N ARG A 25 -38.60 -11.38 -36.09
CA ARG A 25 -39.71 -10.39 -35.93
C ARG A 25 -40.05 -10.08 -34.46
N VAL A 26 -40.55 -8.86 -34.32
CA VAL A 26 -40.81 -8.03 -33.13
C VAL A 26 -42.23 -8.24 -32.59
N LEU A 27 -42.44 -7.75 -31.36
CA LEU A 27 -43.69 -7.29 -30.69
C LEU A 27 -44.20 -8.29 -29.63
N SER A 28 -44.75 -7.92 -28.47
CA SER A 28 -44.83 -6.74 -27.59
C SER A 28 -45.96 -7.06 -26.60
N ARG A 29 -45.97 -6.36 -25.45
CA ARG A 29 -47.08 -6.16 -24.47
C ARG A 29 -47.20 -7.21 -23.37
N ARG A 30 -46.88 -6.91 -22.10
CA ARG A 30 -47.42 -5.95 -21.10
C ARG A 30 -48.73 -6.39 -20.43
N ARG A 31 -48.57 -6.61 -19.10
CA ARG A 31 -49.34 -6.07 -17.96
C ARG A 31 -50.45 -6.91 -17.29
N HIS A 32 -50.10 -7.26 -16.04
CA HIS A 32 -50.77 -6.95 -14.76
C HIS A 32 -52.07 -7.65 -14.32
N ILE A 33 -52.09 -7.88 -12.99
CA ILE A 33 -53.19 -7.92 -11.99
C ILE A 33 -53.09 -9.25 -11.21
N ALA A 34 -52.49 -9.31 -10.01
CA ALA A 34 -53.00 -8.93 -8.67
C ALA A 34 -54.25 -9.76 -8.26
N ILE A 35 -54.54 -10.21 -7.03
CA ILE A 35 -53.99 -10.18 -5.66
C ILE A 35 -54.92 -11.14 -4.83
N ALA A 36 -54.47 -11.57 -3.64
CA ALA A 36 -55.22 -12.06 -2.47
C ALA A 36 -55.81 -13.50 -2.51
N LEU A 37 -55.33 -14.42 -1.65
CA LEU A 37 -55.57 -14.61 -0.19
C LEU A 37 -56.98 -15.09 0.15
N LEU A 38 -57.08 -16.26 0.79
CA LEU A 38 -57.91 -16.48 1.99
C LEU A 38 -57.59 -17.82 2.68
N LEU A 39 -57.75 -17.77 4.00
CA LEU A 39 -57.49 -18.79 5.03
C LEU A 39 -58.48 -19.95 5.00
N SER A 40 -58.13 -21.09 5.61
CA SER A 40 -58.85 -21.63 6.78
C SER A 40 -58.44 -23.07 7.13
N SER A 41 -58.36 -23.27 8.44
CA SER A 41 -58.18 -24.46 9.28
C SER A 41 -58.98 -25.71 8.93
N CYS A 42 -58.47 -26.90 9.29
CA CYS A 42 -59.12 -27.80 10.27
C CYS A 42 -58.33 -29.10 10.53
N THR A 43 -58.43 -29.52 11.79
CA THR A 43 -57.88 -30.67 12.51
C THR A 43 -58.40 -32.02 12.00
N PHE A 44 -57.57 -33.07 12.01
CA PHE A 44 -58.03 -34.46 12.14
C PHE A 44 -57.03 -35.31 12.93
N VAL A 45 -57.51 -35.90 14.02
CA VAL A 45 -56.85 -36.93 14.82
C VAL A 45 -57.27 -38.28 14.28
N PHE A 46 -56.34 -39.22 14.11
CA PHE A 46 -56.63 -40.65 14.17
C PHE A 46 -55.52 -41.41 14.91
N LEU A 47 -55.97 -42.18 15.89
CA LEU A 47 -55.27 -43.16 16.71
C LEU A 47 -54.91 -44.38 15.84
N PHE A 48 -53.68 -44.90 15.90
CA PHE A 48 -53.43 -46.33 15.64
C PHE A 48 -52.30 -46.90 16.51
N VAL A 49 -52.57 -48.12 16.97
CA VAL A 49 -51.89 -48.89 18.00
C VAL A 49 -50.62 -49.58 17.47
N ALA A 50 -49.69 -49.73 18.40
CA ALA A 50 -48.44 -50.49 18.43
C ALA A 50 -48.22 -51.64 17.42
N CYS A 51 -47.02 -51.65 16.84
CA CYS A 51 -46.14 -52.84 16.76
C CYS A 51 -44.71 -52.41 16.41
N THR A 52 -43.78 -52.48 17.36
CA THR A 52 -42.36 -52.14 17.20
C THR A 52 -41.52 -53.34 16.72
N PRO A 53 -40.58 -53.20 15.78
CA PRO A 53 -39.38 -54.01 15.74
C PRO A 53 -38.24 -53.32 16.52
N ARG A 54 -37.52 -54.10 17.34
CA ARG A 54 -36.37 -53.64 18.13
C ARG A 54 -35.25 -53.07 17.24
N PRO A 55 -34.69 -51.88 17.53
CA PRO A 55 -33.42 -51.48 16.95
C PRO A 55 -32.24 -52.16 17.67
N ARG A 56 -31.25 -52.58 16.89
CA ARG A 56 -29.93 -53.02 17.36
C ARG A 56 -29.27 -51.94 18.22
N ALA A 57 -28.69 -52.36 19.34
CA ALA A 57 -27.90 -51.49 20.22
C ALA A 57 -26.70 -50.90 19.47
N ILE A 58 -26.62 -49.57 19.45
CA ILE A 58 -25.45 -48.80 19.08
C ILE A 58 -24.52 -48.79 20.31
N PRO A 59 -23.22 -49.09 20.20
CA PRO A 59 -22.31 -48.97 21.32
C PRO A 59 -22.22 -47.51 21.79
N PRO A 60 -22.08 -47.25 23.10
CA PRO A 60 -22.05 -45.88 23.60
C PRO A 60 -20.85 -45.15 23.01
N GLY A 61 -21.09 -43.98 22.43
CA GLY A 61 -20.04 -43.03 22.09
C GLY A 61 -19.25 -42.62 23.33
N PRO A 62 -18.03 -42.08 23.18
CA PRO A 62 -17.22 -41.65 24.31
C PRO A 62 -18.01 -40.65 25.16
N ARG A 63 -18.07 -40.89 26.47
CA ARG A 63 -18.68 -39.98 27.44
C ARG A 63 -18.00 -38.63 27.33
N VAL A 64 -18.74 -37.61 26.91
CA VAL A 64 -18.38 -36.23 27.22
C VAL A 64 -18.57 -36.08 28.72
N GLU A 65 -17.47 -36.07 29.48
CA GLU A 65 -17.53 -35.66 30.87
C GLU A 65 -17.98 -34.21 30.92
N LEU A 66 -19.18 -33.99 31.50
CA LEU A 66 -19.60 -32.65 31.89
C LEU A 66 -18.54 -32.09 32.86
N PRO A 67 -18.16 -30.82 32.74
CA PRO A 67 -17.24 -30.19 33.69
C PRO A 67 -17.80 -30.38 35.12
N PRO A 68 -16.91 -30.50 36.14
CA PRO A 68 -17.33 -30.71 37.51
C PRO A 68 -18.37 -29.65 37.90
N LYS A 69 -19.47 -30.09 38.53
CA LYS A 69 -20.49 -29.18 39.07
C LYS A 69 -19.77 -28.12 39.91
N VAL A 70 -19.87 -26.87 39.45
CA VAL A 70 -19.44 -25.68 40.19
C VAL A 70 -20.04 -25.79 41.59
N ALA A 71 -19.18 -25.72 42.62
CA ALA A 71 -19.64 -25.69 44.01
C ALA A 71 -20.70 -24.59 44.16
N PRO A 72 -21.78 -24.80 44.94
CA PRO A 72 -22.80 -23.77 45.09
C PRO A 72 -22.16 -22.46 45.55
N GLU A 73 -22.58 -21.34 44.96
CA GLU A 73 -22.08 -20.01 45.30
C GLU A 73 -22.15 -19.80 46.81
N PRO A 74 -21.03 -19.42 47.48
CA PRO A 74 -21.09 -19.00 48.86
C PRO A 74 -22.02 -17.79 48.95
N GLN A 75 -23.02 -17.85 49.81
CA GLN A 75 -23.94 -16.74 50.03
C GLN A 75 -23.14 -15.50 50.48
N VAL A 76 -23.06 -14.50 49.59
CA VAL A 76 -22.29 -13.28 49.83
C VAL A 76 -23.14 -12.30 50.63
N THR A 77 -22.75 -12.03 51.87
CA THR A 77 -23.12 -10.79 52.56
C THR A 77 -22.34 -9.62 51.93
N PRO A 78 -22.98 -8.50 51.58
CA PRO A 78 -22.34 -7.42 50.86
C PRO A 78 -21.56 -6.51 51.81
N GLN A 79 -20.28 -6.81 52.07
CA GLN A 79 -19.17 -5.86 52.32
C GLN A 79 -17.96 -6.57 52.91
N ALA A 80 -17.08 -7.08 52.06
CA ALA A 80 -15.64 -7.18 52.29
C ALA A 80 -14.99 -7.54 50.95
N ALA A 81 -13.98 -6.79 50.54
CA ALA A 81 -13.11 -7.22 49.44
C ALA A 81 -12.55 -8.62 49.79
N LEU A 82 -12.54 -9.55 48.83
CA LEU A 82 -11.88 -10.84 49.00
C LEU A 82 -10.37 -10.59 49.13
N ASP A 83 -9.89 -10.60 50.37
CA ASP A 83 -8.50 -10.36 50.76
C ASP A 83 -7.68 -11.65 50.61
N TYR A 84 -6.86 -11.73 49.56
CA TYR A 84 -5.85 -12.78 49.35
C TYR A 84 -4.47 -12.38 49.95
N GLY A 85 -4.45 -11.47 50.93
CA GLY A 85 -3.26 -10.79 51.43
C GLY A 85 -2.89 -9.59 50.54
N GLN A 86 -1.63 -9.51 50.11
CA GLN A 86 -1.07 -8.35 49.39
C GLN A 86 -1.66 -8.11 47.98
N PHE A 87 -2.48 -9.04 47.49
CA PHE A 87 -3.03 -9.08 46.14
C PHE A 87 -4.53 -8.75 46.17
N VAL A 88 -4.84 -7.46 46.18
CA VAL A 88 -6.21 -6.94 46.26
C VAL A 88 -6.72 -6.62 44.87
N LEU A 89 -7.84 -7.25 44.48
CA LEU A 89 -8.58 -6.87 43.27
C LEU A 89 -9.05 -5.42 43.41
N ARG A 90 -8.84 -4.62 42.36
CA ARG A 90 -9.31 -3.24 42.34
C ARG A 90 -10.84 -3.22 42.27
N GLN A 91 -11.47 -2.25 42.93
CA GLN A 91 -12.86 -1.92 42.65
C GLN A 91 -12.96 -1.32 41.25
N LEU A 92 -14.02 -1.65 40.53
CA LEU A 92 -14.29 -1.04 39.23
C LEU A 92 -14.47 0.47 39.42
N PRO A 93 -13.73 1.32 38.68
CA PRO A 93 -13.96 2.76 38.66
C PRO A 93 -15.42 3.10 38.33
N SER A 94 -15.99 4.11 39.00
CA SER A 94 -17.42 4.46 38.87
C SER A 94 -17.81 5.03 37.51
N ASP A 95 -16.83 5.52 36.76
CA ASP A 95 -16.94 6.01 35.38
C ASP A 95 -16.95 4.89 34.33
N ILE A 96 -16.62 3.65 34.73
CA ILE A 96 -16.65 2.48 33.85
C ILE A 96 -17.95 1.70 34.10
N SER A 97 -18.73 1.50 33.03
CA SER A 97 -20.02 0.83 33.07
C SER A 97 -19.91 -0.60 32.51
N PRO A 98 -20.02 -1.67 33.32
CA PRO A 98 -20.03 -3.05 32.84
C PRO A 98 -21.12 -3.33 31.80
N ASP A 99 -22.27 -2.66 31.93
CA ASP A 99 -23.39 -2.78 30.98
C ASP A 99 -23.00 -2.37 29.54
N ALA A 100 -21.91 -1.62 29.35
CA ALA A 100 -21.39 -1.27 28.03
C ALA A 100 -20.86 -2.49 27.26
N LEU A 101 -20.58 -3.60 27.96
CA LEU A 101 -20.14 -4.86 27.38
C LEU A 101 -21.28 -5.75 26.88
N LYS A 102 -22.54 -5.44 27.22
CA LYS A 102 -23.68 -6.29 26.91
C LYS A 102 -23.86 -6.47 25.40
N GLY A 103 -23.84 -7.73 24.95
CA GLY A 103 -23.99 -8.09 23.54
C GLY A 103 -22.78 -7.79 22.66
N LYS A 104 -21.66 -7.33 23.23
CA LYS A 104 -20.39 -7.17 22.49
C LYS A 104 -19.75 -8.53 22.26
N ARG A 105 -19.23 -8.76 21.06
CA ARG A 105 -18.59 -10.01 20.66
C ARG A 105 -17.09 -9.88 20.81
N ILE A 106 -16.52 -10.50 21.83
CA ILE A 106 -15.09 -10.32 22.18
C ILE A 106 -14.38 -11.65 22.04
N VAL A 107 -13.34 -11.69 21.22
CA VAL A 107 -12.46 -12.83 21.10
C VAL A 107 -11.21 -12.58 21.93
N ILE A 108 -10.94 -13.50 22.85
CA ILE A 108 -9.71 -13.56 23.61
C ILE A 108 -8.82 -14.61 22.94
N ASP A 109 -7.59 -14.22 22.65
CA ASP A 109 -6.58 -15.10 22.09
C ASP A 109 -5.46 -15.32 23.10
N PRO A 110 -5.51 -16.39 23.91
CA PRO A 110 -4.36 -16.80 24.69
C PRO A 110 -3.22 -17.19 23.74
N GLY A 111 -2.17 -16.36 23.68
CA GLY A 111 -1.03 -16.58 22.80
C GLY A 111 -0.41 -17.96 22.98
N HIS A 112 0.20 -18.50 21.92
CA HIS A 112 0.88 -19.82 21.93
C HIS A 112 -0.09 -20.99 22.22
N GLY A 113 0.41 -22.13 22.68
CA GLY A 113 -0.33 -23.35 22.97
C GLY A 113 0.06 -24.54 22.09
N GLY A 114 -0.03 -25.75 22.66
CA GLY A 114 0.24 -27.00 21.95
C GLY A 114 1.70 -27.10 21.49
N SER A 115 1.91 -27.11 20.18
CA SER A 115 3.23 -27.22 19.55
C SER A 115 4.07 -25.95 19.68
N PHE A 116 3.46 -24.80 20.03
CA PHE A 116 4.13 -23.53 20.21
C PHE A 116 4.09 -23.18 21.70
N GLY A 117 5.16 -23.40 22.45
CA GLY A 117 5.15 -23.19 23.91
C GLY A 117 5.33 -21.74 24.37
N GLY A 118 5.72 -20.85 23.45
CA GLY A 118 6.20 -19.51 23.78
C GLY A 118 7.50 -19.52 24.58
N ALA A 119 7.79 -18.41 25.26
CA ALA A 119 8.94 -18.31 26.14
C ALA A 119 8.82 -19.24 27.37
N VAL A 120 9.96 -19.61 27.94
CA VAL A 120 10.03 -20.39 29.18
C VAL A 120 10.81 -19.59 30.22
N GLY A 121 10.11 -19.17 31.26
CA GLY A 121 10.70 -18.48 32.41
C GLY A 121 11.34 -19.43 33.42
N PRO A 122 11.92 -18.88 34.51
CA PRO A 122 12.41 -19.66 35.64
C PRO A 122 11.39 -20.69 36.15
N ASN A 123 11.89 -21.81 36.68
CA ASN A 123 11.09 -22.94 37.18
C ASN A 123 10.16 -23.59 36.13
N ASN A 124 10.53 -23.55 34.84
CA ASN A 124 9.75 -24.10 33.71
C ASN A 124 8.36 -23.48 33.54
N LEU A 125 8.14 -22.24 33.99
CA LEU A 125 6.89 -21.54 33.71
C LEU A 125 6.81 -21.20 32.22
N ARG A 126 5.87 -21.83 31.50
CA ARG A 126 5.66 -21.60 30.07
C ARG A 126 4.74 -20.42 29.86
N GLU A 127 5.09 -19.55 28.91
CA GLU A 127 4.27 -18.41 28.51
C GLU A 127 2.85 -18.84 28.11
N ALA A 128 2.73 -19.93 27.35
CA ALA A 128 1.44 -20.48 26.94
C ALA A 128 0.49 -20.81 28.11
N ASP A 129 1.03 -21.25 29.25
CA ASP A 129 0.24 -21.60 30.44
C ASP A 129 -0.28 -20.33 31.14
N VAL A 130 0.58 -19.32 31.27
CA VAL A 130 0.21 -18.02 31.86
C VAL A 130 -0.84 -17.32 30.99
N ASN A 131 -0.62 -17.26 29.67
CA ASN A 131 -1.54 -16.66 28.72
C ASN A 131 -2.93 -17.32 28.79
N LEU A 132 -2.99 -18.65 28.91
CA LEU A 132 -4.24 -19.39 29.07
C LEU A 132 -4.95 -19.06 30.38
N GLY A 133 -4.22 -19.01 31.49
CA GLY A 133 -4.77 -18.70 32.79
C GLY A 133 -5.40 -17.31 32.85
N VAL A 134 -4.68 -16.30 32.38
CA VAL A 134 -5.20 -14.91 32.25
C VAL A 134 -6.41 -14.88 31.32
N GLY A 135 -6.33 -15.54 30.16
CA GLY A 135 -7.41 -15.60 29.19
C GLY A 135 -8.71 -16.23 29.73
N LEU A 136 -8.61 -17.30 30.51
CA LEU A 136 -9.77 -17.96 31.13
C LEU A 136 -10.44 -17.07 32.19
N TYR A 137 -9.66 -16.36 33.02
CA TYR A 137 -10.23 -15.40 33.96
C TYR A 137 -10.90 -14.23 33.25
N LEU A 138 -10.27 -13.68 32.21
CA LEU A 138 -10.82 -12.59 31.42
C LEU A 138 -12.12 -13.01 30.74
N TRP A 139 -12.16 -14.22 30.19
CA TRP A 139 -13.36 -14.80 29.58
C TRP A 139 -14.53 -14.85 30.56
N GLY A 140 -14.29 -15.33 31.79
CA GLY A 140 -15.32 -15.38 32.83
C GLY A 140 -15.84 -13.99 33.21
N MET A 141 -14.94 -13.01 33.38
CA MET A 141 -15.32 -11.63 33.74
C MET A 141 -16.16 -10.95 32.66
N LEU A 142 -15.74 -11.04 31.39
CA LEU A 142 -16.47 -10.46 30.26
C LEU A 142 -17.83 -11.13 30.05
N THR A 143 -17.89 -12.46 30.15
CA THR A 143 -19.15 -13.22 30.03
C THR A 143 -20.13 -12.84 31.14
N ASN A 144 -19.66 -12.70 32.39
CA ASN A 144 -20.50 -12.28 33.51
C ASN A 144 -21.01 -10.84 33.37
N ALA A 145 -20.29 -9.98 32.66
CA ALA A 145 -20.73 -8.62 32.31
C ALA A 145 -21.68 -8.58 31.10
N GLY A 146 -22.01 -9.73 30.51
CA GLY A 146 -22.98 -9.83 29.42
C GLY A 146 -22.40 -9.74 28.01
N ALA A 147 -21.07 -9.78 27.85
CA ALA A 147 -20.44 -9.91 26.53
C ALA A 147 -20.55 -11.35 25.99
N GLU A 148 -20.70 -11.47 24.68
CA GLU A 148 -20.52 -12.74 23.96
C GLU A 148 -19.01 -12.99 23.79
N THR A 149 -18.42 -13.77 24.69
CA THR A 149 -16.96 -13.93 24.76
C THR A 149 -16.51 -15.31 24.27
N PHE A 150 -15.52 -15.33 23.38
CA PHE A 150 -14.97 -16.53 22.76
C PHE A 150 -13.46 -16.63 23.02
N LEU A 151 -12.95 -17.86 23.16
CA LEU A 151 -11.52 -18.14 23.33
C LEU A 151 -11.01 -18.89 22.10
N THR A 152 -9.88 -18.47 21.53
CA THR A 152 -9.25 -19.21 20.42
C THR A 152 -8.79 -20.60 20.84
N ARG A 153 -8.46 -20.78 22.13
CA ARG A 153 -8.19 -22.06 22.77
C ARG A 153 -8.60 -22.05 24.26
N VAL A 154 -9.04 -23.20 24.75
CA VAL A 154 -9.46 -23.40 26.16
C VAL A 154 -8.56 -24.37 26.93
N ALA A 155 -7.51 -24.88 26.27
CA ALA A 155 -6.54 -25.82 26.80
C ALA A 155 -5.15 -25.56 26.17
N ASP A 156 -4.13 -26.31 26.60
CA ASP A 156 -2.81 -26.33 25.95
C ASP A 156 -2.90 -27.09 24.61
N ALA A 157 -3.33 -26.37 23.58
CA ALA A 157 -3.60 -26.91 22.25
C ALA A 157 -3.30 -25.89 21.15
N ASN A 158 -3.00 -26.39 19.95
CA ASN A 158 -2.94 -25.57 18.74
C ASN A 158 -4.34 -25.02 18.42
N VAL A 159 -4.40 -23.84 17.81
CA VAL A 159 -5.65 -23.26 17.29
C VAL A 159 -5.97 -23.87 15.92
N TYR A 160 -4.95 -24.04 15.08
CA TYR A 160 -5.09 -24.80 13.84
C TYR A 160 -5.16 -26.32 14.12
N GLN A 161 -6.21 -26.97 13.62
CA GLN A 161 -6.52 -28.39 13.88
C GLN A 161 -6.06 -29.34 12.76
N GLY A 162 -5.37 -28.84 11.72
CA GLY A 162 -4.84 -29.68 10.64
C GLY A 162 -3.58 -30.45 11.04
N THR A 163 -3.28 -31.52 10.31
CA THR A 163 -2.16 -32.44 10.62
C THR A 163 -0.79 -31.90 10.24
N ASP A 164 -0.73 -30.93 9.33
CA ASP A 164 0.47 -30.29 8.79
C ASP A 164 0.69 -28.91 9.44
N ILE A 165 0.68 -28.90 10.78
CA ILE A 165 0.79 -27.70 11.61
C ILE A 165 2.13 -26.97 11.37
N ASP A 166 2.03 -25.66 11.16
CA ASP A 166 3.15 -24.72 11.22
C ASP A 166 2.68 -23.41 11.87
N LEU A 167 3.62 -22.55 12.24
CA LEU A 167 3.33 -21.30 12.94
C LEU A 167 2.42 -20.37 12.12
N LYS A 168 2.61 -20.32 10.79
CA LYS A 168 1.84 -19.43 9.91
C LYS A 168 0.37 -19.85 9.88
N LYS A 169 0.09 -21.15 9.78
CA LYS A 169 -1.27 -21.69 9.79
C LYS A 169 -1.95 -21.50 11.14
N ASP A 170 -1.22 -21.67 12.24
CA ASP A 170 -1.77 -21.44 13.57
C ASP A 170 -2.16 -19.97 13.79
N LEU A 171 -1.27 -19.04 13.42
CA LEU A 171 -1.54 -17.61 13.48
C LEU A 171 -2.71 -17.19 12.56
N ALA A 172 -2.79 -17.77 11.36
CA ALA A 172 -3.91 -17.52 10.44
C ALA A 172 -5.25 -18.03 11.00
N ALA A 173 -5.26 -19.20 11.65
CA ALA A 173 -6.44 -19.76 12.28
C ALA A 173 -6.99 -18.86 13.41
N ARG A 174 -6.12 -18.19 14.17
CA ARG A 174 -6.50 -17.21 15.22
C ARG A 174 -7.23 -16.00 14.64
N ALA A 175 -6.70 -15.41 13.56
CA ALA A 175 -7.35 -14.29 12.89
C ALA A 175 -8.68 -14.70 12.23
N GLU A 176 -8.74 -15.90 11.65
CA GLU A 176 -9.97 -16.44 11.07
C GLU A 176 -11.02 -16.79 12.13
N PHE A 177 -10.59 -17.20 13.32
CA PHE A 177 -11.48 -17.40 14.45
C PHE A 177 -12.22 -16.10 14.82
N ALA A 178 -11.51 -14.97 14.85
CA ALA A 178 -12.14 -13.65 15.07
C ALA A 178 -13.11 -13.26 13.94
N ARG A 179 -12.76 -13.56 12.68
CA ARG A 179 -13.61 -13.31 11.51
C ARG A 179 -14.91 -14.11 11.56
N SER A 180 -14.82 -15.42 11.78
CA SER A 180 -15.98 -16.33 11.83
C SER A 180 -16.96 -15.96 12.94
N HIS A 181 -16.44 -15.43 14.07
CA HIS A 181 -17.25 -14.91 15.16
C HIS A 181 -17.62 -13.43 14.99
N LYS A 182 -17.42 -12.80 13.81
CA LYS A 182 -17.66 -11.37 13.55
C LYS A 182 -17.37 -10.50 14.78
N ALA A 183 -16.17 -10.70 15.35
CA ALA A 183 -15.82 -10.11 16.63
C ALA A 183 -15.80 -8.58 16.53
N ASP A 184 -16.28 -7.90 17.57
CA ASP A 184 -16.07 -6.47 17.76
C ASP A 184 -14.59 -6.22 18.13
N LEU A 185 -14.04 -7.04 19.03
CA LEU A 185 -12.66 -6.97 19.49
C LEU A 185 -11.95 -8.33 19.39
N LEU A 186 -10.66 -8.28 19.06
CA LEU A 186 -9.68 -9.34 19.29
C LEU A 186 -8.65 -8.85 20.33
N VAL A 187 -8.53 -9.55 21.45
CA VAL A 187 -7.57 -9.26 22.51
C VAL A 187 -6.62 -10.45 22.65
N SER A 188 -5.40 -10.30 22.15
CA SER A 188 -4.35 -11.31 22.29
C SER A 188 -3.55 -11.07 23.57
N VAL A 189 -3.37 -12.13 24.36
CA VAL A 189 -2.71 -12.08 25.67
C VAL A 189 -1.38 -12.83 25.57
N HIS A 190 -0.29 -12.12 25.84
CA HIS A 190 1.08 -12.61 25.77
C HIS A 190 1.92 -12.12 26.96
N HIS A 191 3.10 -12.72 27.15
CA HIS A 191 4.09 -12.25 28.12
C HIS A 191 5.48 -12.23 27.49
N ASN A 192 6.15 -11.10 27.63
CA ASN A 192 7.38 -10.82 26.91
C ASN A 192 8.53 -11.66 27.47
N ALA A 193 9.64 -11.73 26.74
CA ALA A 193 10.87 -12.35 27.24
C ALA A 193 12.09 -11.64 26.70
N ASP A 194 13.10 -11.47 27.54
CA ASP A 194 14.42 -11.02 27.11
C ASP A 194 15.16 -12.21 26.51
N SER A 195 15.81 -12.00 25.37
CA SER A 195 16.70 -13.01 24.76
C SER A 195 17.96 -13.24 25.60
N ILE A 196 18.28 -12.32 26.51
CA ILE A 196 19.40 -12.44 27.45
C ILE A 196 18.93 -13.06 28.77
N SER A 197 19.23 -14.34 28.94
CA SER A 197 18.93 -15.10 30.16
C SER A 197 19.53 -14.44 31.41
N GLY A 198 18.71 -14.32 32.47
CA GLY A 198 19.10 -13.79 33.78
C GLY A 198 19.13 -12.26 33.89
N ARG A 199 18.88 -11.50 32.81
CA ARG A 199 18.76 -10.05 32.88
C ARG A 199 17.42 -9.65 33.53
N LYS A 200 17.48 -8.73 34.50
CA LYS A 200 16.28 -8.09 35.05
C LYS A 200 15.80 -7.02 34.09
N LYS A 201 14.86 -7.39 33.23
CA LYS A 201 14.17 -6.49 32.30
C LYS A 201 12.67 -6.64 32.52
N ASN A 202 11.97 -5.51 32.61
CA ASN A 202 10.52 -5.50 32.58
C ASN A 202 10.03 -4.17 32.04
N SER A 203 9.10 -4.22 31.08
CA SER A 203 8.30 -3.09 30.64
C SER A 203 6.94 -3.65 30.23
N LEU A 204 5.90 -2.84 30.39
CA LEU A 204 4.56 -3.17 29.91
C LEU A 204 4.40 -2.66 28.47
N GLU A 205 4.16 -3.55 27.52
CA GLU A 205 4.01 -3.19 26.13
C GLU A 205 2.60 -3.56 25.64
N THR A 206 1.88 -2.60 25.06
CA THR A 206 0.58 -2.86 24.43
C THR A 206 0.65 -2.52 22.95
N TYR A 207 0.40 -3.53 22.11
CA TYR A 207 0.45 -3.40 20.67
C TYR A 207 -0.96 -3.24 20.08
N PHE A 208 -1.12 -2.30 19.15
CA PHE A 208 -2.35 -2.14 18.39
C PHE A 208 -2.13 -2.45 16.90
N ARG A 209 -3.19 -2.79 16.16
CA ARG A 209 -3.10 -3.02 14.72
C ARG A 209 -2.56 -1.78 13.98
N MET A 210 -1.39 -1.90 13.36
CA MET A 210 -0.68 -0.79 12.72
C MET A 210 -1.50 0.00 11.69
N SER A 211 -2.35 -0.68 10.91
CA SER A 211 -3.23 -0.06 9.91
C SER A 211 -4.49 0.58 10.49
N ASP A 212 -4.68 0.53 11.82
CA ASP A 212 -5.84 1.04 12.54
C ASP A 212 -5.45 1.94 13.72
N PRO A 213 -4.84 3.12 13.46
CA PRO A 213 -4.45 4.07 14.50
C PRO A 213 -5.64 4.81 15.15
N GLY A 214 -6.88 4.38 14.89
CA GLY A 214 -8.08 4.86 15.57
C GLY A 214 -8.56 3.83 16.61
N PRO A 215 -9.64 3.07 16.34
CA PRO A 215 -10.23 2.13 17.29
C PRO A 215 -9.24 1.21 18.02
N SER A 216 -8.28 0.62 17.31
CA SER A 216 -7.31 -0.31 17.93
C SER A 216 -6.33 0.41 18.86
N PHE A 217 -5.90 1.63 18.50
CA PHE A 217 -5.07 2.46 19.36
C PHE A 217 -5.84 2.92 20.60
N ASP A 218 -7.11 3.31 20.45
CA ASP A 218 -7.94 3.74 21.58
C ASP A 218 -8.20 2.60 22.57
N LEU A 219 -8.46 1.38 22.07
CA LEU A 219 -8.56 0.19 22.89
C LEU A 219 -7.23 -0.10 23.62
N ALA A 220 -6.10 -0.02 22.91
CA ALA A 220 -4.78 -0.22 23.50
C ALA A 220 -4.51 0.80 24.61
N ARG A 221 -4.89 2.07 24.43
CA ARG A 221 -4.77 3.12 25.45
C ARG A 221 -5.53 2.78 26.73
N CYS A 222 -6.78 2.34 26.62
CA CYS A 222 -7.59 1.94 27.77
C CYS A 222 -7.00 0.71 28.49
N ILE A 223 -6.63 -0.33 27.74
CA ILE A 223 -6.02 -1.55 28.31
C ILE A 223 -4.66 -1.27 28.97
N ASN A 224 -3.77 -0.56 28.28
CA ASN A 224 -2.44 -0.22 28.78
C ASN A 224 -2.53 0.56 30.10
N ARG A 225 -3.42 1.55 30.17
CA ARG A 225 -3.68 2.34 31.38
C ARG A 225 -4.12 1.44 32.54
N GLN A 226 -5.08 0.55 32.31
CA GLN A 226 -5.61 -0.31 33.37
C GLN A 226 -4.63 -1.39 33.82
N LEU A 227 -3.83 -1.94 32.89
CA LEU A 227 -2.73 -2.85 33.23
C LEU A 227 -1.65 -2.13 34.05
N ALA A 228 -1.20 -0.96 33.61
CA ALA A 228 -0.19 -0.17 34.33
C ALA A 228 -0.62 0.13 35.78
N LEU A 229 -1.89 0.54 35.98
CA LEU A 229 -2.45 0.80 37.30
C LEU A 229 -2.57 -0.47 38.17
N SER A 230 -3.04 -1.58 37.59
CA SER A 230 -3.32 -2.81 38.36
C SER A 230 -2.05 -3.58 38.70
N LEU A 231 -1.09 -3.61 37.78
CA LEU A 231 0.20 -4.27 37.93
C LEU A 231 1.27 -3.35 38.55
N LYS A 232 0.93 -2.08 38.80
CA LYS A 232 1.83 -1.03 39.30
C LYS A 232 3.09 -0.89 38.43
N GLN A 233 2.92 -1.00 37.11
CA GLN A 233 3.99 -0.83 36.13
C GLN A 233 4.13 0.64 35.74
N THR A 234 5.29 1.22 36.00
CA THR A 234 5.59 2.61 35.62
C THR A 234 6.24 2.68 34.23
N ASP A 235 7.08 1.71 33.89
CA ASP A 235 7.65 1.56 32.55
C ASP A 235 6.61 0.88 31.65
N ASN A 236 6.02 1.66 30.75
CA ASN A 236 5.01 1.17 29.82
C ASN A 236 5.01 1.96 28.51
N VAL A 237 4.63 1.30 27.42
CA VAL A 237 4.56 1.89 26.08
C VAL A 237 3.44 1.27 25.23
N ILE A 238 2.84 2.08 24.36
CA ILE A 238 1.88 1.64 23.35
C ILE A 238 2.56 1.71 21.98
N LEU A 239 2.54 0.61 21.24
CA LEU A 239 3.28 0.46 19.99
C LEU A 239 2.37 0.00 18.84
N PRO A 240 2.57 0.45 17.59
CA PRO A 240 1.96 -0.20 16.45
C PRO A 240 2.56 -1.61 16.29
N GLY A 241 1.73 -2.62 16.07
CA GLY A 241 2.15 -3.99 15.88
C GLY A 241 1.79 -4.50 14.48
N ASN A 242 2.79 -5.05 13.79
CA ASN A 242 2.60 -5.79 12.53
C ASN A 242 2.53 -7.32 12.76
N PHE A 243 2.08 -7.74 13.95
CA PHE A 243 1.88 -9.16 14.26
C PHE A 243 0.74 -9.75 13.43
N HIS A 244 0.87 -11.02 13.03
CA HIS A 244 -0.09 -11.66 12.12
C HIS A 244 -1.53 -11.57 12.64
N VAL A 245 -1.75 -11.87 13.93
CA VAL A 245 -3.08 -11.80 14.56
C VAL A 245 -3.67 -10.38 14.57
N LEU A 246 -2.84 -9.34 14.60
CA LEU A 246 -3.31 -7.95 14.52
C LEU A 246 -3.55 -7.52 13.07
N ARG A 247 -2.57 -7.77 12.18
CA ARG A 247 -2.62 -7.34 10.78
C ARG A 247 -3.83 -7.94 10.05
N GLU A 248 -4.03 -9.25 10.20
CA GLU A 248 -5.04 -10.03 9.46
C GLU A 248 -6.43 -10.05 10.13
N SER A 249 -6.56 -9.50 11.34
CA SER A 249 -7.84 -9.44 12.04
C SER A 249 -8.77 -8.43 11.37
N PRO A 250 -10.05 -8.80 11.13
CA PRO A 250 -11.08 -7.86 10.68
C PRO A 250 -11.64 -7.01 11.83
N ALA A 251 -11.43 -7.41 13.08
CA ALA A 251 -11.90 -6.71 14.27
C ALA A 251 -10.92 -5.61 14.71
N THR A 252 -11.37 -4.74 15.61
CA THR A 252 -10.45 -3.90 16.39
C THR A 252 -9.56 -4.83 17.23
N ALA A 253 -8.23 -4.69 17.12
CA ALA A 253 -7.32 -5.73 17.60
C ALA A 253 -6.14 -5.16 18.38
N VAL A 254 -5.85 -5.79 19.52
CA VAL A 254 -4.73 -5.47 20.41
C VAL A 254 -4.03 -6.74 20.88
N LEU A 255 -2.73 -6.61 21.17
CA LEU A 255 -1.92 -7.65 21.80
C LEU A 255 -1.22 -7.02 23.00
N GLY A 256 -1.42 -7.57 24.19
CA GLY A 256 -0.73 -7.08 25.38
C GLY A 256 0.41 -8.00 25.79
N GLU A 257 1.51 -7.40 26.21
CA GLU A 257 2.72 -8.00 26.77
C GLU A 257 2.98 -7.32 28.14
N PRO A 258 2.19 -7.63 29.19
CA PRO A 258 2.16 -6.79 30.40
C PRO A 258 3.41 -6.90 31.28
N SER A 259 4.18 -7.97 31.11
CA SER A 259 5.43 -8.20 31.84
C SER A 259 6.33 -9.21 31.14
N TYR A 260 7.60 -9.24 31.57
CA TYR A 260 8.62 -10.13 31.04
C TYR A 260 8.72 -11.42 31.88
N ILE A 261 8.35 -12.57 31.31
CA ILE A 261 8.43 -13.89 31.97
C ILE A 261 9.86 -14.36 32.20
N SER A 262 10.84 -13.79 31.49
CA SER A 262 12.27 -14.05 31.70
C SER A 262 12.80 -13.44 33.00
N ASP A 263 12.13 -12.43 33.55
CA ASP A 263 12.48 -11.84 34.85
C ASP A 263 11.96 -12.74 35.99
N ALA A 264 12.83 -13.10 36.93
CA ALA A 264 12.51 -14.07 37.98
C ALA A 264 11.42 -13.58 38.95
N ASP A 265 11.37 -12.29 39.25
CA ASP A 265 10.38 -11.73 40.16
C ASP A 265 8.99 -11.70 39.49
N ASN A 266 8.95 -11.43 38.18
CA ASN A 266 7.72 -11.52 37.39
C ASN A 266 7.28 -12.96 37.17
N ALA A 267 8.18 -13.87 36.79
CA ALA A 267 7.86 -15.28 36.61
C ALA A 267 7.25 -15.89 37.89
N PHE A 268 7.80 -15.58 39.06
CA PHE A 268 7.22 -16.00 40.32
C PHE A 268 5.78 -15.49 40.50
N LYS A 269 5.54 -14.20 40.22
CA LYS A 269 4.19 -13.61 40.31
C LYS A 269 3.23 -14.21 39.30
N LEU A 270 3.64 -14.36 38.04
CA LEU A 270 2.84 -14.93 36.95
C LEU A 270 2.45 -16.39 37.20
N GLY A 271 3.24 -17.13 37.97
CA GLY A 271 2.89 -18.49 38.42
C GLY A 271 1.76 -18.53 39.45
N LEU A 272 1.34 -17.39 40.01
CA LEU A 272 0.29 -17.31 41.03
C LEU A 272 -1.06 -16.97 40.40
N ALA A 273 -2.05 -17.84 40.60
CA ALA A 273 -3.42 -17.64 40.14
C ALA A 273 -4.04 -16.27 40.56
N PRO A 274 -3.83 -15.74 41.78
CA PRO A 274 -4.30 -14.39 42.12
C PRO A 274 -3.75 -13.27 41.25
N VAL A 275 -2.49 -13.36 40.80
CA VAL A 275 -1.87 -12.34 39.95
C VAL A 275 -2.44 -12.42 38.54
N GLN A 276 -2.57 -13.62 37.98
CA GLN A 276 -3.22 -13.80 36.67
C GLN A 276 -4.65 -13.25 36.67
N ARG A 277 -5.37 -13.39 37.80
CA ARG A 277 -6.71 -12.82 37.98
C ARG A 277 -6.70 -11.28 38.06
N ILE A 278 -5.69 -10.68 38.68
CA ILE A 278 -5.51 -9.21 38.71
C ILE A 278 -5.24 -8.69 37.29
N GLU A 279 -4.39 -9.37 36.53
CA GLU A 279 -4.10 -9.00 35.15
C GLU A 279 -5.35 -9.12 34.26
N ALA A 280 -6.09 -10.23 34.37
CA ALA A 280 -7.37 -10.40 33.70
C ALA A 280 -8.38 -9.30 34.08
N GLN A 281 -8.43 -8.89 35.35
CA GLN A 281 -9.27 -7.77 35.79
C GLN A 281 -8.85 -6.45 35.12
N ALA A 282 -7.55 -6.24 34.92
CA ALA A 282 -7.05 -5.04 34.27
C ALA A 282 -7.44 -4.98 32.79
N TYR A 283 -7.33 -6.09 32.06
CA TYR A 283 -7.87 -6.20 30.70
C TYR A 283 -9.38 -5.94 30.68
N PHE A 284 -10.12 -6.57 31.60
CA PHE A 284 -11.57 -6.37 31.74
C PHE A 284 -11.92 -4.88 31.94
N PHE A 285 -11.20 -4.17 32.82
CA PHE A 285 -11.40 -2.73 33.02
C PHE A 285 -11.09 -1.92 31.77
N GLY A 286 -9.99 -2.22 31.07
CA GLY A 286 -9.63 -1.49 29.86
C GLY A 286 -10.66 -1.67 28.74
N ILE A 287 -11.17 -2.88 28.56
CA ILE A 287 -12.19 -3.19 27.56
C ILE A 287 -13.52 -2.52 27.94
N ALA A 288 -13.91 -2.58 29.22
CA ALA A 288 -15.12 -1.91 29.71
C ALA A 288 -15.02 -0.38 29.60
N GLU A 289 -13.85 0.21 29.88
CA GLU A 289 -13.58 1.64 29.70
C GLU A 289 -13.73 2.03 28.22
N TYR A 290 -13.14 1.27 27.30
CA TYR A 290 -13.25 1.51 25.86
C TYR A 290 -14.72 1.55 25.40
N PHE A 291 -15.54 0.58 25.76
CA PHE A 291 -16.96 0.60 25.38
C PHE A 291 -17.79 1.62 26.15
N SER A 292 -17.42 1.96 27.40
CA SER A 292 -18.09 3.01 28.18
C SER A 292 -17.91 4.39 27.54
N ASN A 293 -16.77 4.61 26.89
CA ASN A 293 -16.48 5.84 26.16
C ASN A 293 -17.29 5.98 24.85
N GLY A 294 -17.99 4.93 24.39
CA GLY A 294 -18.70 4.91 23.11
C GLY A 294 -17.78 4.66 21.92
N VAL A 295 -18.26 3.94 20.91
CA VAL A 295 -17.49 3.57 19.71
C VAL A 295 -18.10 4.26 18.50
N PRO A 296 -17.49 5.37 18.01
CA PRO A 296 -18.05 6.10 16.88
C PRO A 296 -17.75 5.41 15.56
N ARG A 297 -18.67 5.52 14.60
CA ARG A 297 -18.57 4.91 13.25
C ARG A 297 -19.03 5.88 12.17
N ILE A 298 -18.29 5.91 11.07
CA ILE A 298 -18.74 6.57 9.84
C ILE A 298 -19.64 5.57 9.10
N GLU A 299 -20.93 5.86 9.03
CA GLU A 299 -21.93 4.95 8.47
C GLU A 299 -21.97 5.02 6.94
N ARG A 300 -21.88 6.24 6.41
CA ARG A 300 -21.95 6.49 4.97
C ARG A 300 -21.35 7.85 4.64
N MET A 301 -20.64 7.91 3.52
CA MET A 301 -20.25 9.15 2.86
C MET A 301 -21.04 9.35 1.57
N GLU A 302 -21.41 10.59 1.28
CA GLU A 302 -22.13 11.01 0.08
C GLU A 302 -21.57 12.33 -0.47
N PRO A 303 -21.70 12.61 -1.77
CA PRO A 303 -22.10 11.68 -2.84
C PRO A 303 -21.04 10.61 -3.11
N THR A 304 -21.41 9.59 -3.90
CA THR A 304 -20.52 8.52 -4.37
C THR A 304 -20.63 8.39 -5.88
N GLY A 305 -19.54 8.02 -6.56
CA GLY A 305 -19.54 7.79 -8.01
C GLY A 305 -19.36 9.06 -8.84
N VAL A 306 -19.91 9.06 -10.07
CA VAL A 306 -19.70 10.13 -11.06
C VAL A 306 -20.70 11.28 -10.88
N ILE A 307 -20.18 12.50 -10.87
CA ILE A 307 -20.91 13.74 -10.62
C ILE A 307 -20.77 14.63 -11.85
N HIS A 308 -21.91 14.88 -12.50
CA HIS A 308 -21.99 15.76 -13.67
C HIS A 308 -22.64 17.12 -13.36
N SER A 309 -23.25 17.25 -12.18
CA SER A 309 -24.15 18.36 -11.85
C SER A 309 -23.44 19.56 -11.20
N SER A 310 -22.31 19.34 -10.55
CA SER A 310 -21.56 20.41 -9.86
C SER A 310 -20.11 20.00 -9.67
N PRO A 311 -19.15 20.89 -9.95
CA PRO A 311 -17.75 20.66 -9.61
C PRO A 311 -17.45 21.04 -8.14
N ARG A 312 -18.46 21.48 -7.39
CA ARG A 312 -18.42 21.75 -5.94
C ARG A 312 -19.53 20.96 -5.23
N PRO A 313 -19.45 19.61 -5.22
CA PRO A 313 -20.46 18.82 -4.53
C PRO A 313 -20.40 19.07 -3.02
N LEU A 314 -21.56 19.12 -2.36
CA LEU A 314 -21.63 19.07 -0.91
C LEU A 314 -21.28 17.64 -0.46
N LEU A 315 -20.13 17.47 0.17
CA LEU A 315 -19.72 16.20 0.75
C LEU A 315 -20.32 16.09 2.15
N THR A 316 -20.90 14.93 2.46
CA THR A 316 -21.48 14.65 3.77
C THR A 316 -21.08 13.27 4.26
N ALA A 317 -20.97 13.11 5.57
CA ALA A 317 -20.77 11.83 6.21
C ALA A 317 -21.71 11.70 7.42
N ARG A 318 -22.51 10.63 7.47
CA ARG A 318 -23.31 10.31 8.64
C ARG A 318 -22.43 9.56 9.64
N VAL A 319 -22.46 10.00 10.89
CA VAL A 319 -21.70 9.38 11.99
C VAL A 319 -22.68 8.85 13.02
N SER A 320 -22.36 7.71 13.61
CA SER A 320 -23.09 7.12 14.74
C SER A 320 -22.11 6.85 15.89
N ASP A 321 -22.64 6.67 17.10
CA ASP A 321 -21.91 6.16 18.27
C ASP A 321 -22.85 5.24 19.04
N ASP A 322 -22.36 4.07 19.46
CA ASP A 322 -23.19 3.04 20.09
C ASP A 322 -23.69 3.41 21.50
N ARG A 323 -23.17 4.51 22.07
CA ARG A 323 -23.63 5.12 23.32
C ARG A 323 -24.28 6.48 23.11
N GLY A 324 -24.43 6.92 21.85
CA GLY A 324 -24.92 8.25 21.51
C GLY A 324 -23.95 9.37 21.89
N THR A 325 -22.66 9.06 22.06
CA THR A 325 -21.63 10.03 22.39
C THR A 325 -21.39 10.96 21.20
N PRO A 326 -21.51 12.30 21.36
CA PRO A 326 -21.27 13.23 20.27
C PRO A 326 -19.81 13.20 19.78
N ILE A 327 -19.62 13.52 18.49
CA ILE A 327 -18.31 13.80 17.90
C ILE A 327 -17.78 15.14 18.40
N ASP A 328 -16.48 15.18 18.70
CA ASP A 328 -15.73 16.40 18.95
C ASP A 328 -15.37 17.07 17.60
N PRO A 329 -15.94 18.24 17.27
CA PRO A 329 -15.68 18.92 16.01
C PRO A 329 -14.21 19.22 15.73
N GLU A 330 -13.40 19.45 16.78
CA GLU A 330 -11.98 19.81 16.64
C GLU A 330 -11.12 18.63 16.17
N THR A 331 -11.66 17.41 16.24
CA THR A 331 -10.96 16.17 15.91
C THR A 331 -11.29 15.61 14.54
N ILE A 332 -12.16 16.30 13.79
CA ILE A 332 -12.56 15.87 12.44
C ILE A 332 -11.40 16.13 11.48
N ASP A 333 -10.80 15.05 11.00
CA ASP A 333 -9.76 15.05 9.99
C ASP A 333 -10.34 14.53 8.68
N MET A 334 -10.67 15.45 7.78
CA MET A 334 -11.07 15.15 6.41
C MET A 334 -9.94 15.51 5.46
N LEU A 335 -9.56 14.59 4.57
CA LEU A 335 -8.62 14.83 3.49
C LEU A 335 -9.29 14.62 2.14
N ILE A 336 -9.09 15.57 1.21
CA ILE A 336 -9.46 15.46 -0.20
C ILE A 336 -8.17 15.43 -1.02
N ASP A 337 -7.90 14.33 -1.72
CA ASP A 337 -6.65 14.08 -2.43
C ASP A 337 -5.40 14.28 -1.55
N GLY A 338 -5.52 13.84 -0.30
CA GLY A 338 -4.47 13.99 0.73
C GLY A 338 -4.31 15.40 1.29
N LYS A 339 -5.12 16.38 0.87
CA LYS A 339 -5.10 17.75 1.38
C LYS A 339 -6.16 17.96 2.47
N PRO A 340 -5.84 18.62 3.60
CA PRO A 340 -6.83 18.91 4.64
C PRO A 340 -8.04 19.70 4.14
N ALA A 341 -9.23 19.29 4.55
CA ALA A 341 -10.51 19.92 4.26
C ALA A 341 -11.23 20.24 5.58
N GLN A 342 -11.56 21.53 5.78
CA GLN A 342 -12.23 22.00 6.99
C GLN A 342 -13.72 21.67 6.94
N ALA A 343 -14.07 20.49 7.43
CA ALA A 343 -15.46 20.06 7.55
C ALA A 343 -16.14 20.68 8.78
N SER A 344 -17.47 20.77 8.72
CA SER A 344 -18.36 21.20 9.80
C SER A 344 -19.12 20.00 10.36
N TYR A 345 -19.58 20.07 11.61
CA TYR A 345 -20.37 19.01 12.24
C TYR A 345 -21.68 19.55 12.80
N ASP A 346 -22.79 18.94 12.38
CA ASP A 346 -24.10 19.14 12.98
C ASP A 346 -24.35 18.01 13.99
N ALA A 347 -24.26 18.34 15.27
CA ALA A 347 -24.47 17.39 16.37
C ALA A 347 -25.91 16.86 16.45
N THR A 348 -26.91 17.63 16.00
CA THR A 348 -28.32 17.23 16.03
C THR A 348 -28.62 16.21 14.93
N ALA A 349 -28.06 16.43 13.74
CA ALA A 349 -28.22 15.53 12.60
C ALA A 349 -27.24 14.34 12.63
N SER A 350 -26.16 14.45 13.42
CA SER A 350 -24.99 13.57 13.41
C SER A 350 -24.36 13.47 12.01
N VAL A 351 -24.19 14.63 11.36
CA VAL A 351 -23.67 14.74 10.00
C VAL A 351 -22.45 15.66 9.98
N ILE A 352 -21.35 15.15 9.43
CA ILE A 352 -20.19 15.94 9.03
C ILE A 352 -20.43 16.42 7.60
N SER A 353 -20.22 17.71 7.34
CA SER A 353 -20.47 18.32 6.02
C SER A 353 -19.29 19.18 5.58
N TYR A 354 -18.92 19.08 4.31
CA TYR A 354 -17.89 19.90 3.68
C TYR A 354 -18.35 20.34 2.30
N LEU A 355 -18.35 21.65 2.06
CA LEU A 355 -18.54 22.23 0.74
C LEU A 355 -17.18 22.76 0.27
N PRO A 356 -16.60 22.21 -0.82
CA PRO A 356 -15.36 22.73 -1.37
C PRO A 356 -15.44 24.25 -1.59
N PRO A 357 -14.49 25.06 -1.07
CA PRO A 357 -14.50 26.51 -1.27
C PRO A 357 -14.22 26.86 -2.74
N GLU A 358 -13.36 26.06 -3.36
CA GLU A 358 -13.04 26.10 -4.79
C GLU A 358 -13.61 24.87 -5.48
N ARG A 359 -13.73 24.94 -6.81
CA ARG A 359 -14.14 23.78 -7.60
C ARG A 359 -13.09 22.68 -7.57
N LEU A 360 -13.56 21.45 -7.55
CA LEU A 360 -12.74 20.29 -7.84
C LEU A 360 -12.48 20.22 -9.36
N SER A 361 -11.31 19.72 -9.74
CA SER A 361 -10.99 19.45 -11.15
C SER A 361 -11.91 18.35 -11.69
N ASN A 362 -12.02 18.21 -13.01
CA ASN A 362 -12.57 16.98 -13.56
C ASN A 362 -11.61 15.81 -13.27
N GLY A 363 -12.15 14.61 -13.08
CA GLY A 363 -11.40 13.42 -12.71
C GLY A 363 -11.78 12.87 -11.34
N ARG A 364 -11.03 11.85 -10.91
CA ARG A 364 -11.27 11.14 -9.65
C ARG A 364 -10.67 11.90 -8.48
N HIS A 365 -11.43 11.97 -7.39
CA HIS A 365 -11.04 12.55 -6.13
C HIS A 365 -11.21 11.53 -5.01
N SER A 366 -10.17 11.42 -4.18
CA SER A 366 -10.15 10.55 -3.01
C SER A 366 -10.51 11.33 -1.75
N ILE A 367 -11.37 10.76 -0.92
CA ILE A 367 -11.84 11.34 0.33
C ILE A 367 -11.42 10.39 1.45
N ARG A 368 -10.74 10.90 2.48
CA ARG A 368 -10.47 10.18 3.73
C ARG A 368 -11.08 10.94 4.88
N LEU A 369 -11.73 10.23 5.80
CA LEU A 369 -12.35 10.85 6.98
C LEU A 369 -12.04 10.04 8.24
N THR A 370 -11.64 10.75 9.30
CA THR A 370 -11.59 10.26 10.68
C THR A 370 -12.18 11.30 11.62
N ALA A 371 -12.77 10.86 12.73
CA ALA A 371 -13.25 11.74 13.80
C ALA A 371 -13.12 11.04 15.16
N ARG A 372 -13.20 11.81 16.25
CA ARG A 372 -13.20 11.30 17.63
C ARG A 372 -14.44 11.78 18.36
N ASN A 373 -14.98 10.94 19.23
CA ASN A 373 -16.04 11.36 20.14
C ASN A 373 -15.47 12.15 21.33
N VAL A 374 -16.33 12.87 22.06
CA VAL A 374 -15.90 13.71 23.19
C VAL A 374 -15.24 12.93 24.35
N ASN A 375 -15.45 11.61 24.41
CA ASN A 375 -14.81 10.72 25.41
C ASN A 375 -13.46 10.17 24.93
N GLY A 376 -13.08 10.51 23.70
CA GLY A 376 -11.75 10.28 23.18
C GLY A 376 -11.57 9.04 22.32
N ASN A 377 -12.65 8.31 21.97
CA ASN A 377 -12.57 7.18 21.04
C ASN A 377 -12.76 7.64 19.59
N SER A 378 -12.06 7.02 18.66
CA SER A 378 -11.95 7.43 17.27
C SER A 378 -12.71 6.49 16.34
N THR A 379 -13.20 7.02 15.23
CA THR A 379 -13.72 6.22 14.13
C THR A 379 -12.57 5.49 13.45
N ARG A 380 -12.88 4.36 12.80
CA ARG A 380 -11.99 3.85 11.75
C ARG A 380 -11.88 4.90 10.64
N ALA A 381 -10.71 4.98 10.00
CA ALA A 381 -10.54 5.83 8.82
C ALA A 381 -11.38 5.28 7.66
N GLU A 382 -12.34 6.07 7.20
CA GLU A 382 -13.21 5.70 6.09
C GLU A 382 -12.73 6.40 4.81
N LYS A 383 -12.78 5.67 3.69
CA LYS A 383 -12.37 6.17 2.37
C LYS A 383 -13.55 6.15 1.40
N SER A 384 -13.68 7.20 0.60
CA SER A 384 -14.65 7.30 -0.49
C SER A 384 -13.97 7.85 -1.74
N GLU A 385 -14.52 7.53 -2.90
CA GLU A 385 -14.11 8.10 -4.19
C GLU A 385 -15.30 8.71 -4.91
N ILE A 386 -15.07 9.88 -5.48
CA ILE A 386 -16.00 10.56 -6.38
C ILE A 386 -15.27 10.88 -7.69
N GLU A 387 -16.02 10.99 -8.78
CA GLU A 387 -15.48 11.46 -10.05
C GLU A 387 -16.25 12.68 -10.51
N ILE A 388 -15.56 13.80 -10.70
CA ILE A 388 -16.16 15.01 -11.27
C ILE A 388 -16.02 14.91 -12.79
N ALA A 389 -17.15 14.91 -13.50
CA ALA A 389 -17.17 14.79 -14.96
C ALA A 389 -18.11 15.83 -15.55
N MET A 390 -17.72 17.11 -15.45
CA MET A 390 -18.53 18.20 -15.99
C MET A 390 -18.67 18.07 -17.51
N PRO A 391 -19.87 18.33 -18.07
CA PRO A 391 -20.10 18.19 -19.50
C PRO A 391 -19.20 19.10 -20.36
N PRO A 392 -18.82 18.66 -21.58
CA PRO A 392 -18.12 19.50 -22.54
C PRO A 392 -18.93 20.76 -22.87
N ALA A 393 -18.25 21.90 -22.92
CA ALA A 393 -18.83 23.19 -23.30
C ALA A 393 -18.05 23.92 -24.38
N ARG A 394 -16.76 23.62 -24.56
CA ARG A 394 -15.90 24.23 -25.59
C ARG A 394 -14.88 23.23 -26.14
N ILE A 395 -14.47 23.43 -27.39
CA ILE A 395 -13.39 22.69 -28.04
C ILE A 395 -12.46 23.70 -28.70
N PHE A 396 -11.15 23.50 -28.55
CA PHE A 396 -10.11 24.15 -29.32
C PHE A 396 -9.41 23.10 -30.18
N LEU A 397 -9.51 23.27 -31.50
CA LEU A 397 -8.98 22.38 -32.52
C LEU A 397 -7.78 23.04 -33.18
N GLU A 398 -6.60 22.47 -32.96
CA GLU A 398 -5.33 23.04 -33.39
C GLU A 398 -4.52 22.03 -34.22
N PRO A 399 -4.10 22.40 -35.44
CA PRO A 399 -3.15 21.62 -36.22
C PRO A 399 -1.72 21.93 -35.77
N ASN A 400 -0.79 20.99 -35.86
CA ASN A 400 0.63 21.32 -35.68
C ASN A 400 1.19 22.19 -36.83
N PHE A 401 0.58 22.14 -38.02
CA PHE A 401 0.92 22.99 -39.16
C PHE A 401 -0.33 23.53 -39.87
N GLU A 402 -0.45 24.86 -39.98
CA GLU A 402 -1.56 25.52 -40.68
C GLU A 402 -1.47 25.45 -42.22
N ILE A 403 -0.25 25.26 -42.74
CA ILE A 403 0.04 25.15 -44.17
C ILE A 403 0.59 23.76 -44.44
N VAL A 404 -0.07 23.06 -45.35
CA VAL A 404 0.21 21.68 -45.73
C VAL A 404 0.84 21.65 -47.11
N ARG A 405 1.92 20.88 -47.26
CA ARG A 405 2.50 20.62 -48.57
C ARG A 405 1.61 19.66 -49.35
N ALA A 406 1.20 20.08 -50.55
CA ALA A 406 0.45 19.23 -51.46
C ALA A 406 1.24 17.95 -51.80
N GLY A 407 0.61 16.79 -51.63
CA GLY A 407 1.22 15.48 -51.92
C GLY A 407 2.21 14.98 -50.86
N SER A 408 2.31 15.62 -49.69
CA SER A 408 3.05 15.04 -48.56
C SER A 408 2.26 13.85 -47.99
N ALA A 409 2.93 12.70 -47.86
CA ALA A 409 2.38 11.51 -47.23
C ALA A 409 2.44 11.55 -45.70
N LYS A 410 3.06 12.59 -45.12
CA LYS A 410 3.34 12.67 -43.68
C LYS A 410 2.10 13.16 -42.91
N PRO A 411 1.69 12.47 -41.84
CA PRO A 411 0.50 12.84 -41.08
C PRO A 411 0.67 14.15 -40.32
N ILE A 412 -0.33 15.01 -40.42
CA ILE A 412 -0.45 16.26 -39.68
C ILE A 412 -1.23 15.99 -38.42
N ARG A 413 -0.63 16.28 -37.28
CA ARG A 413 -1.30 16.14 -35.99
C ARG A 413 -2.39 17.20 -35.85
N LEU A 414 -3.55 16.76 -35.39
CA LEU A 414 -4.71 17.57 -35.05
C LEU A 414 -5.05 17.31 -33.58
N SER A 415 -4.98 18.35 -32.75
CA SER A 415 -5.32 18.28 -31.32
C SER A 415 -6.64 18.97 -31.06
N ALA A 416 -7.57 18.24 -30.44
CA ALA A 416 -8.80 18.80 -29.90
C ALA A 416 -8.68 18.85 -28.38
N THR A 417 -8.52 20.06 -27.82
CA THR A 417 -8.62 20.28 -26.38
C THR A 417 -10.05 20.64 -26.01
N VAL A 418 -10.69 19.79 -25.20
CA VAL A 418 -12.08 19.87 -24.81
C VAL A 418 -12.17 20.37 -23.37
N PHE A 419 -12.99 21.40 -23.16
CA PHE A 419 -13.16 22.06 -21.88
C PHE A 419 -14.63 22.07 -21.45
N ASP A 420 -14.85 22.09 -20.14
CA ASP A 420 -16.15 22.41 -19.54
C ASP A 420 -16.45 23.92 -19.57
N TYR A 421 -17.57 24.33 -18.96
CA TYR A 421 -18.04 25.71 -19.03
C TYR A 421 -17.17 26.73 -18.29
N ASP A 422 -16.32 26.29 -17.35
CA ASP A 422 -15.34 27.16 -16.67
C ASP A 422 -13.93 27.03 -17.29
N PHE A 423 -13.80 26.44 -18.48
CA PHE A 423 -12.51 26.23 -19.16
C PHE A 423 -11.57 25.25 -18.45
N PHE A 424 -12.09 24.29 -17.69
CA PHE A 424 -11.28 23.17 -17.18
C PHE A 424 -11.32 22.00 -18.16
N PRO A 425 -10.19 21.28 -18.36
CA PRO A 425 -10.16 20.07 -19.19
C PRO A 425 -11.26 19.09 -18.76
N VAL A 426 -11.97 18.49 -19.71
CA VAL A 426 -12.98 17.45 -19.42
C VAL A 426 -12.34 16.19 -18.82
N ALA A 427 -13.15 15.36 -18.16
CA ALA A 427 -12.68 14.10 -17.59
C ALA A 427 -12.10 13.16 -18.66
N ASP A 428 -11.11 12.38 -18.26
CA ASP A 428 -10.46 11.39 -19.11
C ASP A 428 -11.47 10.37 -19.64
N GLY A 429 -11.25 9.89 -20.87
CA GLY A 429 -12.16 8.96 -21.54
C GLY A 429 -13.35 9.62 -22.24
N MET A 430 -13.47 10.95 -22.22
CA MET A 430 -14.51 11.65 -23.01
C MET A 430 -14.27 11.44 -24.51
N PRO A 431 -15.22 10.85 -25.27
CA PRO A 431 -15.04 10.63 -26.70
C PRO A 431 -15.09 11.96 -27.48
N VAL A 432 -14.16 12.10 -28.42
CA VAL A 432 -14.05 13.21 -29.37
C VAL A 432 -14.06 12.65 -30.79
N GLU A 433 -15.09 13.02 -31.56
CA GLU A 433 -15.20 12.65 -32.97
C GLU A 433 -14.43 13.64 -33.84
N PHE A 434 -13.66 13.13 -34.80
CA PHE A 434 -12.94 13.90 -35.80
C PHE A 434 -13.47 13.63 -37.20
N LYS A 435 -13.60 14.68 -38.02
CA LYS A 435 -14.02 14.60 -39.42
C LYS A 435 -13.16 15.53 -40.27
N ALA A 436 -12.81 15.10 -41.48
CA ALA A 436 -12.07 15.90 -42.43
C ALA A 436 -12.65 15.80 -43.86
N VAL A 437 -12.52 16.88 -44.62
CA VAL A 437 -12.81 16.95 -46.06
C VAL A 437 -11.54 17.42 -46.76
N GLY A 438 -11.09 16.69 -47.77
CA GLY A 438 -9.82 16.93 -48.46
C GLY A 438 -8.60 16.21 -47.85
N ALA A 439 -8.80 15.48 -46.75
CA ALA A 439 -7.82 14.62 -46.09
C ALA A 439 -8.53 13.42 -45.46
N GLU A 440 -7.82 12.32 -45.29
CA GLU A 440 -8.22 11.24 -44.39
C GLU A 440 -7.88 11.63 -42.94
N VAL A 441 -8.71 11.20 -41.98
CA VAL A 441 -8.47 11.44 -40.55
C VAL A 441 -8.47 10.13 -39.79
N SER A 442 -7.43 9.91 -38.98
CA SER A 442 -7.27 8.69 -38.19
C SER A 442 -6.66 8.97 -36.81
N PRO A 443 -7.22 8.44 -35.71
CA PRO A 443 -8.54 7.79 -35.66
C PRO A 443 -9.67 8.82 -35.89
N SER A 444 -10.84 8.33 -36.30
CA SER A 444 -12.06 9.17 -36.42
C SER A 444 -12.75 9.43 -35.08
N VAL A 445 -12.41 8.66 -34.04
CA VAL A 445 -12.80 8.89 -32.66
C VAL A 445 -11.56 8.67 -31.79
N ALA A 446 -11.20 9.66 -30.99
CA ALA A 446 -10.21 9.53 -29.94
C ALA A 446 -10.84 9.87 -28.59
N PHE A 447 -10.18 9.49 -27.50
CA PHE A 447 -10.66 9.75 -26.16
C PHE A 447 -9.79 10.83 -25.52
N ALA A 448 -10.43 11.80 -24.87
CA ALA A 448 -9.74 12.85 -24.16
C ALA A 448 -8.90 12.25 -23.04
N ASP A 449 -7.64 12.65 -22.96
CA ASP A 449 -6.74 12.42 -21.85
C ASP A 449 -6.27 13.81 -21.39
N ARG A 450 -6.44 14.14 -20.10
CA ARG A 450 -6.28 15.50 -19.55
C ARG A 450 -6.95 16.57 -20.46
N GLY A 451 -8.15 16.25 -20.94
CA GLY A 451 -8.96 17.06 -21.87
C GLY A 451 -8.48 17.13 -23.32
N GLU A 452 -7.38 16.49 -23.72
CA GLU A 452 -6.87 16.52 -25.09
C GLU A 452 -7.16 15.19 -25.82
N ALA A 453 -7.70 15.27 -27.02
CA ALA A 453 -7.82 14.14 -27.93
C ALA A 453 -7.04 14.42 -29.22
N ILE A 454 -6.37 13.41 -29.76
CA ILE A 454 -5.46 13.56 -30.91
C ILE A 454 -5.98 12.73 -32.09
N ALA A 455 -5.94 13.33 -33.27
CA ALA A 455 -6.10 12.63 -34.55
C ALA A 455 -5.01 13.10 -35.52
N PHE A 456 -4.83 12.35 -36.60
CA PHE A 456 -3.88 12.64 -37.66
C PHE A 456 -4.60 12.84 -38.97
N LEU A 457 -4.26 13.91 -39.68
CA LEU A 457 -4.73 14.21 -41.03
C LEU A 457 -3.68 13.78 -42.04
N THR A 458 -4.05 12.89 -42.94
CA THR A 458 -3.25 12.56 -44.12
C THR A 458 -3.92 13.18 -45.34
N PRO A 459 -3.27 14.15 -46.01
CA PRO A 459 -3.84 14.76 -47.22
C PRO A 459 -4.21 13.68 -48.24
N ALA A 460 -5.40 13.76 -48.83
CA ALA A 460 -5.87 12.70 -49.72
C ALA A 460 -5.01 12.58 -51.00
N ASP A 461 -4.74 11.35 -51.42
CA ASP A 461 -3.91 10.95 -52.58
C ASP A 461 -4.46 11.33 -53.97
N SER A 462 -5.38 12.29 -54.08
CA SER A 462 -5.89 12.78 -55.39
C SER A 462 -4.85 13.57 -56.20
N TRP A 463 -3.61 13.13 -56.15
CA TRP A 463 -2.42 13.67 -56.80
C TRP A 463 -1.59 12.56 -57.49
N SER A 464 -2.22 11.50 -57.98
CA SER A 464 -1.63 10.60 -58.97
C SER A 464 -2.24 10.84 -60.36
N GLY A 465 -1.83 11.94 -60.98
CA GLY A 465 -2.11 12.21 -62.39
C GLY A 465 -3.49 12.82 -62.67
N ALA A 466 -3.52 13.71 -63.65
CA ALA A 466 -4.74 14.32 -64.14
C ALA A 466 -5.74 13.24 -64.59
N ASP A 467 -6.90 13.16 -63.95
CA ASP A 467 -8.09 12.68 -64.65
C ASP A 467 -8.51 13.77 -65.64
N SER A 468 -8.01 13.63 -66.86
CA SER A 468 -8.35 14.46 -68.02
C SER A 468 -9.85 14.43 -68.39
N ALA A 469 -10.68 13.62 -67.72
CA ALA A 469 -12.10 13.47 -68.03
C ALA A 469 -13.07 14.31 -67.18
N THR A 470 -12.68 14.83 -66.00
CA THR A 470 -13.65 15.42 -65.05
C THR A 470 -13.44 16.89 -64.64
N GLY A 471 -12.30 17.51 -64.98
CA GLY A 471 -12.10 18.96 -64.83
C GLY A 471 -12.19 19.54 -63.39
N ARG A 472 -12.15 18.70 -62.35
CA ARG A 472 -12.24 19.16 -60.95
C ARG A 472 -10.90 19.72 -60.44
N LYS A 473 -10.95 20.94 -59.89
CA LYS A 473 -9.80 21.68 -59.36
C LYS A 473 -9.36 21.15 -57.99
N THR A 474 -8.07 21.32 -57.69
CA THR A 474 -7.44 21.01 -56.40
C THR A 474 -8.20 21.62 -55.21
N PRO A 475 -8.40 20.90 -54.09
CA PRO A 475 -8.76 21.54 -52.84
C PRO A 475 -7.62 22.48 -52.45
N ARG A 476 -7.89 23.78 -52.43
CA ARG A 476 -6.94 24.78 -51.90
C ARG A 476 -6.89 24.75 -50.37
N GLU A 477 -7.83 24.06 -49.75
CA GLU A 477 -7.92 23.89 -48.31
C GLU A 477 -8.34 22.47 -47.93
N ILE A 478 -7.94 22.05 -46.73
CA ILE A 478 -8.52 20.93 -45.99
C ILE A 478 -9.45 21.53 -44.92
N THR A 479 -10.67 21.03 -44.81
CA THR A 479 -11.58 21.39 -43.71
C THR A 479 -11.56 20.26 -42.68
N ALA A 480 -11.17 20.56 -41.44
CA ALA A 480 -11.14 19.58 -40.35
C ALA A 480 -12.07 20.04 -39.22
N SER A 481 -12.70 19.10 -38.53
CA SER A 481 -13.60 19.39 -37.41
C SER A 481 -13.48 18.35 -36.30
N ALA A 482 -13.74 18.78 -35.08
CA ALA A 482 -13.80 17.94 -33.89
C ALA A 482 -15.08 18.24 -33.11
N SER A 483 -15.70 17.22 -32.52
CA SER A 483 -16.91 17.37 -31.71
C SER A 483 -16.96 16.42 -30.51
N ALA A 484 -17.48 16.90 -29.39
CA ALA A 484 -17.63 16.17 -28.13
C ALA A 484 -18.84 16.72 -27.36
N GLY A 485 -19.72 15.86 -26.82
CA GLY A 485 -20.83 16.29 -25.95
C GLY A 485 -21.78 17.35 -26.55
N GLY A 486 -21.91 17.40 -27.88
CA GLY A 486 -22.76 18.38 -28.59
C GLY A 486 -22.08 19.71 -28.93
N VAL A 487 -20.83 19.93 -28.51
CA VAL A 487 -20.01 21.08 -28.96
C VAL A 487 -19.08 20.64 -30.08
N ALA A 488 -18.80 21.54 -31.02
CA ALA A 488 -17.97 21.27 -32.19
C ALA A 488 -17.19 22.51 -32.62
N GLN A 489 -16.01 22.30 -33.20
CA GLN A 489 -15.24 23.34 -33.88
C GLN A 489 -14.75 22.83 -35.23
N THR A 490 -14.69 23.73 -36.21
CA THR A 490 -14.17 23.48 -37.55
C THR A 490 -13.05 24.46 -37.86
N ILE A 491 -11.95 23.97 -38.41
CA ILE A 491 -10.82 24.75 -38.91
C ILE A 491 -10.56 24.47 -40.39
N ARG A 492 -9.73 25.33 -41.00
CA ARG A 492 -9.31 25.21 -42.40
C ARG A 492 -7.79 25.30 -42.48
N LEU A 493 -7.18 24.37 -43.21
CA LEU A 493 -5.73 24.31 -43.44
C LEU A 493 -5.44 24.65 -44.90
N ALA A 494 -4.46 25.50 -45.17
CA ALA A 494 -4.10 25.86 -46.53
C ALA A 494 -3.23 24.77 -47.17
N VAL A 495 -3.52 24.39 -48.41
CA VAL A 495 -2.71 23.41 -49.16
C VAL A 495 -1.89 24.14 -50.23
N LYS A 496 -0.56 24.05 -50.15
CA LYS A 496 0.39 24.71 -51.06
C LYS A 496 1.39 23.72 -51.64
N LYS A 497 1.74 23.88 -52.92
CA LYS A 497 2.69 22.98 -53.60
C LYS A 497 4.15 23.23 -53.19
N ASP A 498 4.47 24.47 -52.85
CA ASP A 498 5.79 25.01 -52.55
C ASP A 498 6.11 25.11 -51.05
N ALA A 499 5.21 24.64 -50.17
CA ALA A 499 5.49 24.59 -48.74
C ALA A 499 6.64 23.61 -48.43
N PRO A 500 7.52 23.92 -47.46
CA PRO A 500 8.52 22.96 -46.97
C PRO A 500 7.81 21.71 -46.45
N ASP A 501 8.43 20.55 -46.65
CA ASP A 501 7.94 19.31 -46.07
C ASP A 501 8.21 19.29 -44.56
N ILE A 502 7.79 18.23 -43.88
CA ILE A 502 8.00 18.08 -42.44
C ILE A 502 8.86 16.85 -42.13
N PHE A 503 9.66 16.93 -41.08
CA PHE A 503 10.20 15.76 -40.41
C PHE A 503 9.19 15.29 -39.36
N VAL A 504 8.93 13.98 -39.30
CA VAL A 504 8.01 13.39 -38.33
C VAL A 504 8.69 12.19 -37.70
N ALA A 505 8.68 12.14 -36.37
CA ALA A 505 9.13 11.01 -35.59
C ALA A 505 8.05 10.58 -34.59
N THR A 506 7.96 9.26 -34.37
CA THR A 506 7.26 8.68 -33.22
C THR A 506 8.31 8.04 -32.32
N VAL A 507 8.44 8.57 -31.12
CA VAL A 507 9.40 8.09 -30.11
C VAL A 507 8.69 7.13 -29.17
N VAL A 508 9.21 5.91 -29.09
CA VAL A 508 8.66 4.83 -28.28
C VAL A 508 9.72 4.22 -27.38
N ASP A 509 9.26 3.62 -26.28
CA ASP A 509 10.06 2.78 -25.41
C ASP A 509 10.43 1.51 -26.20
N ALA A 510 11.73 1.22 -26.32
CA ALA A 510 12.24 0.17 -27.18
C ALA A 510 11.72 -1.23 -26.82
N ARG A 511 11.35 -1.44 -25.55
CA ARG A 511 10.91 -2.73 -24.99
C ARG A 511 9.40 -2.93 -25.12
N THR A 512 8.62 -1.87 -24.94
CA THR A 512 7.17 -1.95 -24.85
C THR A 512 6.43 -1.38 -26.06
N ASP A 513 7.16 -0.73 -26.97
CA ASP A 513 6.63 0.05 -28.10
C ASP A 513 5.60 1.11 -27.67
N LYS A 514 5.56 1.46 -26.37
CA LYS A 514 4.69 2.51 -25.85
C LYS A 514 5.28 3.88 -26.15
N PRO A 515 4.45 4.88 -26.47
CA PRO A 515 4.90 6.27 -26.62
C PRO A 515 5.73 6.80 -25.45
N VAL A 516 6.81 7.54 -25.76
CA VAL A 516 7.58 8.29 -24.77
C VAL A 516 7.16 9.76 -24.82
N GLU A 517 6.39 10.19 -23.82
CA GLU A 517 6.00 11.60 -23.65
C GLU A 517 7.18 12.47 -23.17
N ALA A 518 7.22 13.70 -23.68
CA ALA A 518 8.15 14.74 -23.23
C ALA A 518 9.63 14.35 -23.33
N ALA A 519 9.98 13.54 -24.33
CA ALA A 519 11.35 13.38 -24.77
C ALA A 519 11.77 14.67 -25.49
N LEU A 520 12.88 15.25 -25.05
CA LEU A 520 13.47 16.43 -25.66
C LEU A 520 14.08 16.06 -27.00
N ALA A 521 13.69 16.75 -28.06
CA ALA A 521 14.31 16.68 -29.38
C ALA A 521 15.29 17.84 -29.56
N GLU A 522 16.55 17.55 -29.86
CA GLU A 522 17.60 18.54 -30.12
C GLU A 522 18.12 18.40 -31.56
N ILE A 523 18.32 19.53 -32.24
CA ILE A 523 18.88 19.60 -33.60
C ILE A 523 20.13 20.47 -33.54
N GLY A 524 21.29 19.90 -33.88
CA GLY A 524 22.58 20.61 -33.79
C GLY A 524 22.89 21.10 -32.36
N GLY A 525 22.49 20.33 -31.34
CA GLY A 525 22.67 20.66 -29.92
C GLY A 525 21.76 21.77 -29.39
N ARG A 526 20.70 22.15 -30.13
CA ARG A 526 19.70 23.14 -29.69
C ARG A 526 18.32 22.48 -29.52
N PRO A 527 17.57 22.81 -28.45
CA PRO A 527 16.20 22.35 -28.27
C PRO A 527 15.30 22.73 -29.46
N ALA A 528 14.70 21.74 -30.11
CA ALA A 528 13.74 21.92 -31.20
C ALA A 528 12.28 21.72 -30.73
N GLY A 529 12.08 20.92 -29.68
CA GLY A 529 10.77 20.70 -29.08
C GLY A 529 10.76 19.44 -28.22
N TYR A 530 9.56 18.99 -27.86
CA TYR A 530 9.35 17.76 -27.10
C TYR A 530 8.35 16.88 -27.81
N THR A 531 8.47 15.56 -27.64
CA THR A 531 7.42 14.64 -28.03
C THR A 531 6.16 14.88 -27.21
N ASP A 532 5.01 14.73 -27.85
CA ASP A 532 3.72 14.72 -27.15
C ASP A 532 3.46 13.36 -26.47
N ARG A 533 2.26 13.18 -25.93
CA ARG A 533 1.85 11.94 -25.23
C ARG A 533 1.78 10.71 -26.12
N ALA A 534 1.57 10.92 -27.42
CA ALA A 534 1.61 9.87 -28.42
C ALA A 534 3.05 9.61 -28.91
N GLY A 535 4.05 10.24 -28.27
CA GLY A 535 5.45 10.13 -28.66
C GLY A 535 5.74 10.87 -29.97
N TYR A 536 4.76 11.62 -30.47
CA TYR A 536 4.83 12.28 -31.76
C TYR A 536 5.64 13.57 -31.65
N PHE A 537 6.56 13.74 -32.59
CA PHE A 537 7.32 14.96 -32.79
C PHE A 537 7.32 15.32 -34.28
N ALA A 538 7.15 16.59 -34.60
CA ALA A 538 7.30 17.06 -35.97
C ALA A 538 7.87 18.48 -36.01
N VAL A 539 8.70 18.73 -37.03
CA VAL A 539 9.30 20.03 -37.31
C VAL A 539 9.32 20.26 -38.82
N ARG A 540 9.36 21.52 -39.28
CA ARG A 540 9.50 21.82 -40.71
C ARG A 540 10.90 21.50 -41.19
N SER A 541 10.99 20.88 -42.35
CA SER A 541 12.26 20.65 -43.01
C SER A 541 12.89 21.97 -43.48
N GLY A 542 14.14 22.23 -43.09
CA GLY A 542 14.93 23.37 -43.55
C GLY A 542 15.73 23.11 -44.84
N GLU A 543 16.09 24.17 -45.59
CA GLU A 543 17.13 24.09 -46.63
C GLU A 543 18.51 23.99 -45.95
N GLY A 544 18.96 22.75 -45.69
CA GLY A 544 20.26 22.47 -45.05
C GLY A 544 20.29 21.25 -44.11
N GLU A 545 19.26 20.39 -44.10
CA GLU A 545 19.14 19.26 -43.16
C GLU A 545 20.12 18.12 -43.45
N SER A 546 21.31 18.25 -42.89
CA SER A 546 22.29 17.17 -42.67
C SER A 546 22.64 16.99 -41.18
N LEU A 547 21.88 17.62 -40.27
CA LEU A 547 22.07 17.53 -38.82
C LEU A 547 21.13 16.49 -38.22
N GLY A 548 21.66 15.61 -37.37
CA GLY A 548 20.88 14.62 -36.64
C GLY A 548 19.89 15.25 -35.64
N VAL A 549 18.85 14.48 -35.30
CA VAL A 549 17.89 14.79 -34.24
C VAL A 549 18.15 13.87 -33.07
N LYS A 550 18.56 14.44 -31.93
CA LYS A 550 18.81 13.72 -30.68
C LYS A 550 17.57 13.76 -29.80
N PHE A 551 17.03 12.60 -29.45
CA PHE A 551 15.95 12.44 -28.50
C PHE A 551 16.50 12.00 -27.14
N SER A 552 16.06 12.64 -26.07
CA SER A 552 16.47 12.30 -24.70
C SER A 552 15.33 12.42 -23.68
N ARG A 553 15.29 11.52 -22.70
CA ARG A 553 14.31 11.52 -21.61
C ARG A 553 14.94 10.88 -20.37
N ALA A 554 14.69 11.44 -19.17
CA ALA A 554 15.12 10.80 -17.93
C ALA A 554 14.55 9.38 -17.82
N GLY A 555 15.37 8.42 -17.39
CA GLY A 555 15.02 7.00 -17.41
C GLY A 555 15.36 6.29 -18.73
N TYR A 556 15.80 7.00 -19.77
CA TYR A 556 16.16 6.43 -21.07
C TYR A 556 17.55 6.88 -21.53
N GLU A 557 18.20 6.04 -22.32
CA GLU A 557 19.39 6.41 -23.08
C GLU A 557 19.00 7.34 -24.23
N ALA A 558 19.82 8.36 -24.48
CA ALA A 558 19.55 9.32 -25.55
C ALA A 558 19.91 8.70 -26.91
N GLN A 559 19.04 8.90 -27.90
CA GLN A 559 19.24 8.36 -29.25
C GLN A 559 19.29 9.50 -30.27
N GLU A 560 20.31 9.52 -31.12
CA GLU A 560 20.42 10.44 -32.25
C GLU A 560 20.13 9.74 -33.56
N ILE A 561 19.24 10.32 -34.35
CA ILE A 561 18.87 9.80 -35.68
C ILE A 561 19.19 10.83 -36.76
N VAL A 562 19.67 10.38 -37.91
CA VAL A 562 19.81 11.24 -39.09
C VAL A 562 18.53 11.09 -39.91
N PRO A 563 17.74 12.17 -40.10
CA PRO A 563 16.51 12.11 -40.87
C PRO A 563 16.72 11.49 -42.25
N SER A 564 15.95 10.46 -42.61
CA SER A 564 15.96 9.97 -44.00
C SER A 564 15.19 10.94 -44.90
N ASN A 565 15.63 11.10 -46.16
CA ASN A 565 14.86 11.82 -47.19
C ASN A 565 13.59 11.04 -47.63
N SER A 566 13.14 10.06 -46.85
CA SER A 566 12.01 9.22 -47.18
C SER A 566 10.67 9.91 -46.85
N ALA A 567 9.60 9.41 -47.47
CA ALA A 567 8.23 9.81 -47.16
C ALA A 567 7.72 9.16 -45.84
N GLU A 568 8.54 8.37 -45.15
CA GLU A 568 8.13 7.56 -44.01
C GLU A 568 8.23 8.33 -42.68
N ILE A 569 7.47 7.85 -41.68
CA ILE A 569 7.55 8.32 -40.30
C ILE A 569 8.74 7.62 -39.65
N GLU A 570 9.64 8.38 -39.03
CA GLU A 570 10.76 7.78 -38.29
C GLU A 570 10.25 7.20 -36.97
N PHE A 571 10.57 5.94 -36.69
CA PHE A 571 10.29 5.29 -35.41
C PHE A 571 11.57 5.26 -34.57
N VAL A 572 11.61 6.07 -33.52
CA VAL A 572 12.77 6.21 -32.63
C VAL A 572 12.53 5.37 -31.39
N LYS A 573 13.48 4.51 -31.05
CA LYS A 573 13.38 3.57 -29.93
C LYS A 573 14.35 3.97 -28.83
N LEU A 574 13.82 4.58 -27.77
CA LEU A 574 14.64 4.90 -26.60
C LEU A 574 14.76 3.68 -25.70
N GLU A 575 15.99 3.27 -25.41
CA GLU A 575 16.30 2.16 -24.51
C GLU A 575 16.16 2.62 -23.05
N PRO A 576 15.31 1.97 -22.23
CA PRO A 576 15.23 2.29 -20.82
C PRO A 576 16.52 1.96 -20.06
N VAL A 577 16.99 2.89 -19.24
CA VAL A 577 18.13 2.66 -18.34
C VAL A 577 17.82 1.49 -17.41
N ALA A 578 18.74 0.53 -17.33
CA ALA A 578 18.57 -0.71 -16.57
C ALA A 578 17.26 -1.47 -16.92
N GLY A 579 16.87 -1.46 -18.20
CA GLY A 579 15.65 -2.12 -18.68
C GLY A 579 14.35 -1.50 -18.17
N GLY A 580 14.40 -0.31 -17.56
CA GLY A 580 13.24 0.40 -17.01
C GLY A 580 12.70 -0.24 -15.74
N ILE A 581 13.49 -1.10 -15.09
CA ILE A 581 13.07 -1.88 -13.93
C ILE A 581 12.70 -1.01 -12.71
N LEU A 582 13.18 0.23 -12.70
CA LEU A 582 12.92 1.21 -11.64
C LEU A 582 11.82 2.23 -11.99
N PHE A 583 11.18 2.14 -13.17
CA PHE A 583 10.10 3.05 -13.55
C PHE A 583 8.93 2.99 -12.57
N GLY A 584 8.59 4.15 -11.99
CA GLY A 584 7.47 4.30 -11.05
C GLY A 584 7.73 3.74 -9.64
N GLN A 585 8.92 3.22 -9.38
CA GLN A 585 9.29 2.72 -8.06
C GLN A 585 9.56 3.89 -7.11
N LYS A 586 9.00 3.81 -5.89
CA LYS A 586 9.11 4.87 -4.87
C LYS A 586 10.11 4.50 -3.78
N PHE A 587 11.25 5.18 -3.76
CA PHE A 587 12.31 5.01 -2.77
C PHE A 587 12.32 6.16 -1.77
N MET A 588 12.26 5.83 -0.48
CA MET A 588 12.67 6.74 0.58
C MET A 588 14.11 6.40 0.97
N LEU A 589 15.00 7.39 0.85
CA LEU A 589 16.37 7.28 1.33
C LEU A 589 16.49 7.98 2.67
N ASP A 590 17.07 7.30 3.64
CA ASP A 590 17.19 7.79 5.00
C ASP A 590 18.66 7.97 5.39
N PRO A 591 19.23 9.18 5.23
CA PRO A 591 20.55 9.47 5.77
C PRO A 591 20.50 9.42 7.29
N GLN A 592 21.19 8.46 7.91
CA GLN A 592 21.25 8.35 9.37
C GLN A 592 21.92 9.57 9.99
N TYR A 593 21.63 9.81 11.27
CA TYR A 593 22.14 10.94 12.05
C TYR A 593 21.70 12.30 11.47
N GLY A 594 22.27 13.39 11.95
CA GLY A 594 22.00 14.77 11.57
C GLY A 594 21.73 15.68 12.79
N GLY A 595 22.10 16.95 12.68
CA GLY A 595 21.95 17.94 13.73
C GLY A 595 22.78 17.61 14.98
N GLN A 596 22.10 17.34 16.09
CA GLN A 596 22.74 16.99 17.37
C GLN A 596 23.29 15.56 17.39
N GLU A 597 22.72 14.65 16.61
CA GLU A 597 23.21 13.29 16.44
C GLU A 597 24.24 13.31 15.30
N LYS A 598 25.53 13.41 15.58
CA LYS A 598 26.56 13.49 14.50
C LYS A 598 27.03 12.12 13.99
N GLY A 599 26.64 11.04 14.68
CA GLY A 599 27.24 9.73 14.53
C GLY A 599 28.71 9.71 14.97
N SER A 600 29.50 8.75 14.50
CA SER A 600 30.93 8.74 14.75
C SER A 600 31.64 9.87 13.99
N VAL A 601 32.73 10.38 14.57
CA VAL A 601 33.52 11.47 14.00
C VAL A 601 34.96 11.00 13.89
N GLY A 602 35.53 11.16 12.70
CA GLY A 602 36.92 10.79 12.42
C GLY A 602 37.95 11.70 13.09
N PRO A 603 39.19 11.23 13.28
CA PRO A 603 40.32 12.03 13.77
C PRO A 603 40.52 13.38 13.05
N GLY A 604 40.26 13.43 11.74
CA GLY A 604 40.32 14.66 10.93
C GLY A 604 39.03 15.47 10.91
N GLY A 605 37.99 15.06 11.65
CA GLY A 605 36.70 15.75 11.78
C GLY A 605 35.63 15.35 10.77
N LEU A 606 35.82 14.28 9.97
CA LEU A 606 34.78 13.78 9.07
C LEU A 606 33.64 13.19 9.90
N ARG A 607 32.42 13.73 9.74
CA ARG A 607 31.23 13.27 10.47
C ARG A 607 30.49 12.19 9.69
N ALA A 608 30.08 11.11 10.35
CA ALA A 608 29.23 10.07 9.76
C ALA A 608 27.92 10.63 9.19
N SER A 609 27.33 11.65 9.83
CA SER A 609 26.11 12.32 9.37
C SER A 609 26.27 13.01 8.00
N ASP A 610 27.43 13.59 7.72
CA ASP A 610 27.73 14.29 6.46
C ASP A 610 27.94 13.29 5.33
N LEU A 611 28.69 12.23 5.60
CA LEU A 611 28.96 11.16 4.64
C LEU A 611 27.68 10.40 4.27
N SER A 612 26.86 10.05 5.26
CA SER A 612 25.57 9.38 5.05
C SER A 612 24.63 10.21 4.16
N LEU A 613 24.59 11.53 4.37
CA LEU A 613 23.83 12.44 3.50
C LEU A 613 24.41 12.52 2.09
N LEU A 614 25.73 12.54 1.96
CA LEU A 614 26.40 12.61 0.67
C LEU A 614 26.16 11.35 -0.18
N VAL A 615 26.31 10.16 0.41
CA VAL A 615 26.03 8.87 -0.27
C VAL A 615 24.56 8.81 -0.68
N ALA A 616 23.63 9.15 0.22
CA ALA A 616 22.20 9.15 -0.09
C ALA A 616 21.84 10.10 -1.24
N ARG A 617 22.50 11.27 -1.34
CA ARG A 617 22.29 12.21 -2.46
C ARG A 617 22.80 11.65 -3.79
N TYR A 618 23.96 10.97 -3.80
CA TYR A 618 24.46 10.32 -5.01
C TYR A 618 23.57 9.14 -5.43
N LEU A 619 23.14 8.32 -4.46
CA LEU A 619 22.22 7.21 -4.70
C LEU A 619 20.89 7.72 -5.28
N ALA A 620 20.36 8.82 -4.74
CA ALA A 620 19.16 9.45 -5.27
C ALA A 620 19.30 9.88 -6.74
N ARG A 621 20.47 10.38 -7.15
CA ARG A 621 20.71 10.74 -8.57
C ARG A 621 20.71 9.52 -9.47
N LEU A 622 21.37 8.43 -9.07
CA LEU A 622 21.41 7.19 -9.84
C LEU A 622 20.02 6.58 -9.99
N LEU A 623 19.28 6.46 -8.88
CA LEU A 623 17.91 5.95 -8.89
C LEU A 623 16.96 6.81 -9.74
N ARG A 624 17.05 8.15 -9.64
CA ARG A 624 16.25 9.07 -10.47
C ARG A 624 16.63 8.99 -11.95
N ALA A 625 17.92 8.86 -12.28
CA ALA A 625 18.38 8.69 -13.65
C ALA A 625 17.84 7.40 -14.29
N ALA A 626 17.64 6.36 -13.48
CA ALA A 626 16.98 5.10 -13.87
C ALA A 626 15.43 5.17 -13.83
N GLY A 627 14.84 6.33 -13.55
CA GLY A 627 13.40 6.57 -13.59
C GLY A 627 12.62 6.28 -12.30
N ALA A 628 13.29 6.12 -11.16
CA ALA A 628 12.64 6.02 -9.85
C ALA A 628 12.19 7.38 -9.29
N GLU A 629 11.11 7.37 -8.51
CA GLU A 629 10.73 8.49 -7.64
C GLU A 629 11.47 8.37 -6.30
N VAL A 630 12.22 9.40 -5.92
CA VAL A 630 13.08 9.36 -4.72
C VAL A 630 12.88 10.57 -3.82
N VAL A 631 12.62 10.34 -2.54
CA VAL A 631 12.57 11.35 -1.47
C VAL A 631 13.61 11.00 -0.41
N LEU A 632 14.23 12.03 0.19
CA LEU A 632 15.11 11.85 1.36
C LEU A 632 14.34 12.21 2.64
N THR A 633 14.57 11.49 3.74
CA THR A 633 13.98 11.85 5.04
C THR A 633 14.47 13.20 5.54
N ARG A 634 15.72 13.56 5.21
CA ARG A 634 16.31 14.89 5.41
C ARG A 634 17.17 15.31 4.22
N GLU A 635 17.16 16.60 3.91
CA GLU A 635 18.05 17.19 2.89
C GLU A 635 19.16 18.04 3.49
N SER A 636 19.14 18.25 4.81
CA SER A 636 20.08 19.11 5.53
C SER A 636 20.63 18.45 6.80
N ASP A 637 21.47 19.17 7.56
CA ASP A 637 22.02 18.70 8.84
C ASP A 637 21.01 18.91 9.97
N GLU A 638 20.02 18.01 10.05
CA GLU A 638 18.92 18.09 11.02
C GLU A 638 18.68 16.75 11.73
N THR A 639 18.23 16.79 12.98
CA THR A 639 17.92 15.59 13.78
C THR A 639 16.48 15.14 13.53
N LEU A 640 16.29 13.86 13.20
CA LEU A 640 14.97 13.25 12.98
C LEU A 640 14.81 11.97 13.82
N SER A 641 13.70 11.89 14.55
CA SER A 641 13.33 10.69 15.32
C SER A 641 12.97 9.51 14.39
N ALA A 642 13.14 8.29 14.88
CA ALA A 642 12.79 7.09 14.10
C ALA A 642 11.30 7.05 13.73
N ILE A 643 10.41 7.50 14.62
CA ILE A 643 8.97 7.62 14.34
C ILE A 643 8.72 8.61 13.20
N ARG A 644 9.40 9.77 13.21
CA ARG A 644 9.23 10.76 12.16
C ARG A 644 9.70 10.25 10.80
N ARG A 645 10.78 9.46 10.75
CA ARG A 645 11.27 8.82 9.52
C ARG A 645 10.22 7.85 8.94
N VAL A 646 9.58 7.05 9.81
CA VAL A 646 8.46 6.17 9.42
C VAL A 646 7.27 6.97 8.89
N GLU A 647 6.83 8.01 9.61
CA GLU A 647 5.72 8.86 9.16
C GLU A 647 5.95 9.46 7.76
N LEU A 648 7.18 9.91 7.48
CA LEU A 648 7.55 10.44 6.17
C LEU A 648 7.48 9.35 5.10
N ALA A 649 7.95 8.14 5.40
CA ALA A 649 7.89 7.00 4.49
C ALA A 649 6.44 6.61 4.18
N GLU A 650 5.58 6.52 5.19
CA GLU A 650 4.16 6.20 5.04
C GLU A 650 3.40 7.30 4.28
N LYS A 651 3.69 8.57 4.57
CA LYS A 651 3.09 9.71 3.86
C LYS A 651 3.48 9.74 2.38
N PHE A 652 4.73 9.42 2.05
CA PHE A 652 5.20 9.33 0.67
C PHE A 652 4.64 8.09 -0.06
N GLY A 653 4.23 7.07 0.68
CA GLY A 653 3.89 5.76 0.14
C GLY A 653 5.14 5.03 -0.37
N ALA A 654 6.23 5.10 0.39
CA ALA A 654 7.50 4.47 0.06
C ALA A 654 7.33 2.96 -0.10
N GLN A 655 7.73 2.43 -1.26
CA GLN A 655 7.77 0.99 -1.50
C GLN A 655 9.07 0.37 -0.99
N TRP A 656 10.13 1.18 -0.98
CA TRP A 656 11.48 0.81 -0.57
C TRP A 656 12.02 1.87 0.37
N PHE A 657 12.56 1.46 1.51
CA PHE A 657 13.17 2.32 2.50
C PHE A 657 14.62 1.88 2.71
N ILE A 658 15.58 2.72 2.32
CA ILE A 658 17.01 2.43 2.45
C ILE A 658 17.61 3.45 3.38
N SER A 659 17.93 3.03 4.61
CA SER A 659 18.67 3.85 5.55
C SER A 659 20.15 3.67 5.32
N VAL A 660 20.88 4.76 5.07
CA VAL A 660 22.32 4.75 4.85
C VAL A 660 22.98 5.39 6.06
N GLY A 661 23.84 4.65 6.75
CA GLY A 661 24.55 5.10 7.93
C GLY A 661 26.02 4.74 7.89
N HIS A 662 26.84 5.49 8.60
CA HIS A 662 28.28 5.21 8.76
C HIS A 662 28.61 5.13 10.25
N GLY A 663 29.52 4.23 10.61
CA GLY A 663 29.97 4.08 12.00
C GLY A 663 29.45 2.83 12.71
N SER A 664 30.10 2.50 13.84
CA SER A 664 29.81 1.33 14.70
C SER A 664 28.36 1.24 15.24
N GLN A 665 27.57 2.32 15.13
CA GLN A 665 26.17 2.37 15.54
C GLN A 665 25.16 2.40 14.38
N SER A 666 25.62 2.25 13.12
CA SER A 666 24.77 2.37 11.93
C SER A 666 23.64 1.33 11.81
N GLY A 667 23.55 0.36 12.74
CA GLY A 667 22.48 -0.65 12.85
C GLY A 667 21.29 -0.30 13.76
N GLY A 668 21.07 0.97 14.12
CA GLY A 668 19.89 1.36 14.92
C GLY A 668 19.92 0.86 16.37
N ILE A 669 21.09 0.68 16.96
CA ILE A 669 21.23 0.37 18.39
C ILE A 669 21.20 1.69 19.17
N SER A 670 19.99 2.20 19.44
CA SER A 670 19.79 3.08 20.58
C SER A 670 19.85 2.24 21.85
N GLN A 671 20.87 2.49 22.68
CA GLN A 671 20.98 2.10 24.10
C GLN A 671 20.79 0.60 24.48
N THR A 672 21.64 -0.29 23.99
CA THR A 672 22.05 -1.50 24.77
C THR A 672 23.45 -1.95 24.33
N ALA A 673 24.48 -1.24 24.77
CA ALA A 673 25.85 -1.72 24.65
C ALA A 673 26.10 -2.78 25.73
N GLU A 674 26.04 -4.06 25.35
CA GLU A 674 26.85 -5.17 25.90
C GLU A 674 26.34 -6.51 25.32
N ARG A 675 26.91 -6.92 24.18
CA ARG A 675 27.16 -8.30 23.72
C ARG A 675 27.15 -8.41 22.18
N LEU A 676 28.23 -7.93 21.58
CA LEU A 676 28.88 -8.62 20.45
C LEU A 676 30.37 -8.67 20.77
N GLN A 677 30.74 -9.35 21.87
CA GLN A 677 32.10 -9.87 22.01
C GLN A 677 32.12 -11.24 21.32
N GLY A 678 32.37 -11.18 20.02
CA GLY A 678 32.64 -12.29 19.13
C GLY A 678 33.26 -11.70 17.89
N GLU A 679 34.57 -11.43 17.96
CA GLU A 679 35.46 -11.06 16.85
C GLU A 679 34.81 -10.26 15.71
N GLN A 680 34.31 -9.06 16.00
CA GLN A 680 34.21 -8.06 14.94
C GLN A 680 35.61 -7.50 14.70
N SER A 681 36.24 -7.91 13.62
CA SER A 681 37.34 -7.13 13.07
C SER A 681 36.81 -5.72 12.80
N ALA A 682 37.58 -4.72 13.18
CA ALA A 682 37.21 -3.30 13.14
C ALA A 682 37.05 -2.73 11.70
N GLN A 683 36.69 -3.54 10.70
CA GLN A 683 36.69 -3.17 9.27
C GLN A 683 35.45 -3.68 8.48
N GLY A 684 34.40 -4.18 9.16
CA GLY A 684 33.22 -4.75 8.50
C GLY A 684 32.07 -3.77 8.25
N VAL A 685 31.46 -3.85 7.06
CA VAL A 685 30.18 -3.22 6.69
C VAL A 685 29.04 -4.19 7.00
N CYS A 686 27.84 -3.68 7.31
CA CYS A 686 26.67 -4.54 7.53
C CYS A 686 25.43 -4.06 6.78
N VAL A 687 24.59 -4.99 6.34
CA VAL A 687 23.29 -4.72 5.75
C VAL A 687 22.22 -5.47 6.54
N MET A 688 21.26 -4.74 7.10
CA MET A 688 20.30 -5.25 8.09
C MET A 688 18.86 -5.13 7.60
N HIS A 689 18.04 -6.14 7.86
CA HIS A 689 16.61 -6.18 7.51
C HIS A 689 15.74 -6.67 8.69
N TYR A 690 14.42 -6.63 8.55
CA TYR A 690 13.52 -7.26 9.52
C TYR A 690 13.50 -8.77 9.32
N SER A 691 13.66 -9.55 10.40
CA SER A 691 13.83 -11.01 10.34
C SER A 691 12.72 -11.76 9.60
N ALA A 692 11.48 -11.24 9.61
CA ALA A 692 10.35 -11.86 8.89
C ALA A 692 10.15 -11.33 7.45
N SER A 693 11.02 -10.43 6.96
CA SER A 693 10.91 -9.84 5.62
C SER A 693 11.80 -10.58 4.62
N GLU A 694 11.25 -11.52 3.87
CA GLU A 694 11.97 -12.23 2.79
C GLU A 694 12.48 -11.26 1.72
N ARG A 695 11.67 -10.26 1.34
CA ARG A 695 12.07 -9.21 0.38
C ARG A 695 13.17 -8.32 0.94
N GLY A 696 13.13 -7.99 2.24
CA GLY A 696 14.17 -7.20 2.90
C GLY A 696 15.49 -7.98 3.01
N ARG A 697 15.41 -9.29 3.26
CA ARG A 697 16.56 -10.20 3.22
C ARG A 697 17.19 -10.24 1.84
N HIS A 698 16.40 -10.48 0.81
CA HIS A 698 16.88 -10.54 -0.57
C HIS A 698 17.58 -9.24 -0.99
N LEU A 699 16.97 -8.08 -0.71
CA LEU A 699 17.59 -6.78 -0.97
C LEU A 699 18.89 -6.57 -0.18
N SER A 700 18.94 -7.03 1.07
CA SER A 700 20.15 -6.94 1.89
C SER A 700 21.29 -7.78 1.31
N ASP A 701 20.98 -8.98 0.83
CA ASP A 701 21.95 -9.90 0.22
C ASP A 701 22.55 -9.30 -1.06
N THR A 702 21.72 -8.74 -1.95
CA THR A 702 22.22 -8.15 -3.20
C THR A 702 23.03 -6.87 -2.97
N ILE A 703 22.61 -6.00 -2.04
CA ILE A 703 23.40 -4.83 -1.64
C ILE A 703 24.73 -5.24 -1.01
N ALA A 704 24.73 -6.24 -0.13
CA ALA A 704 25.96 -6.71 0.51
C ALA A 704 26.96 -7.26 -0.51
N ASN A 705 26.48 -8.03 -1.49
CA ASN A 705 27.32 -8.55 -2.57
C ASN A 705 27.90 -7.42 -3.43
N ALA A 706 27.08 -6.44 -3.83
CA ALA A 706 27.55 -5.30 -4.62
C ALA A 706 28.56 -4.43 -3.86
N LEU A 707 28.37 -4.20 -2.56
CA LEU A 707 29.34 -3.49 -1.71
C LEU A 707 30.70 -4.22 -1.65
N LYS A 708 30.68 -5.55 -1.65
CA LYS A 708 31.89 -6.37 -1.68
C LYS A 708 32.58 -6.35 -3.05
N GLU A 709 31.81 -6.51 -4.14
CA GLU A 709 32.33 -6.47 -5.52
C GLU A 709 32.98 -5.12 -5.86
N GLU A 710 32.37 -4.02 -5.41
CA GLU A 710 32.91 -2.67 -5.58
C GLU A 710 34.03 -2.33 -4.59
N GLY A 711 34.43 -3.27 -3.72
CA GLY A 711 35.54 -3.09 -2.78
C GLY A 711 35.31 -1.96 -1.77
N ILE A 712 34.05 -1.75 -1.34
CA ILE A 712 33.73 -0.76 -0.29
C ILE A 712 34.26 -1.22 1.07
N ALA A 713 34.17 -2.53 1.35
CA ALA A 713 34.77 -3.16 2.52
C ALA A 713 35.19 -4.60 2.21
N GLU A 714 36.25 -5.07 2.89
CA GLU A 714 36.77 -6.43 2.74
C GLU A 714 35.81 -7.49 3.29
N SER A 715 35.02 -7.12 4.31
CA SER A 715 33.96 -7.95 4.87
C SER A 715 32.63 -7.19 4.91
N VAL A 716 31.60 -7.82 4.37
CA VAL A 716 30.21 -7.32 4.42
C VAL A 716 29.34 -8.41 5.00
N SER A 717 28.65 -8.11 6.09
CA SER A 717 27.74 -9.04 6.77
C SER A 717 26.28 -8.70 6.50
N VAL A 718 25.44 -9.72 6.39
CA VAL A 718 23.98 -9.56 6.33
C VAL A 718 23.38 -10.07 7.63
N GLY A 719 22.55 -9.24 8.26
CA GLY A 719 21.92 -9.57 9.54
C GLY A 719 20.47 -9.11 9.62
N SER A 720 19.82 -9.41 10.74
CA SER A 720 18.47 -8.92 11.02
C SER A 720 18.46 -7.99 12.23
N CYS A 721 17.52 -7.04 12.25
CA CYS A 721 17.35 -6.08 13.34
C CYS A 721 15.87 -5.79 13.60
N ALA A 722 15.59 -5.19 14.76
CA ALA A 722 14.26 -4.75 15.17
C ALA A 722 14.13 -3.20 15.18
N ALA A 723 15.03 -2.49 14.49
CA ALA A 723 15.01 -1.04 14.45
C ALA A 723 13.66 -0.52 13.93
N VAL A 724 13.12 0.52 14.57
CA VAL A 724 11.76 1.06 14.30
C VAL A 724 11.53 1.32 12.82
N VAL A 725 12.50 1.92 12.12
CA VAL A 725 12.41 2.23 10.68
C VAL A 725 12.33 0.99 9.79
N VAL A 726 12.79 -0.16 10.26
CA VAL A 726 12.75 -1.44 9.51
C VAL A 726 11.52 -2.27 9.89
N THR A 727 11.04 -2.15 11.13
CA THR A 727 9.88 -2.91 11.64
C THR A 727 8.53 -2.23 11.42
N HIS A 728 8.50 -0.90 11.25
CA HIS A 728 7.27 -0.11 11.19
C HIS A 728 7.07 0.65 9.86
N THR A 729 7.98 0.50 8.90
CA THR A 729 7.75 0.98 7.53
C THR A 729 6.98 -0.09 6.75
N SER A 730 5.92 0.29 6.05
CA SER A 730 5.08 -0.62 5.25
C SER A 730 5.80 -1.18 4.02
N GLY A 731 6.78 -0.43 3.48
CA GLY A 731 7.63 -0.83 2.36
C GLY A 731 8.74 -1.80 2.75
N VAL A 732 9.48 -2.31 1.76
CA VAL A 732 10.68 -3.12 2.00
C VAL A 732 11.78 -2.24 2.57
N ALA A 733 12.16 -2.48 3.82
CA ALA A 733 13.12 -1.65 4.54
C ALA A 733 14.44 -2.38 4.81
N VAL A 734 15.56 -1.68 4.59
CA VAL A 734 16.91 -2.13 4.92
C VAL A 734 17.73 -0.99 5.52
N ILE A 735 18.71 -1.34 6.33
CA ILE A 735 19.75 -0.44 6.84
C ILE A 735 21.08 -0.88 6.25
N VAL A 736 21.78 0.04 5.59
CA VAL A 736 23.12 -0.12 5.03
C VAL A 736 24.11 0.65 5.91
N GLY A 737 24.95 -0.09 6.63
CA GLY A 737 26.00 0.45 7.49
C GLY A 737 27.35 0.46 6.79
N GLY A 738 27.77 1.61 6.29
CA GLY A 738 29.05 1.88 5.66
C GLY A 738 30.23 2.01 6.63
N PRO A 739 31.47 2.16 6.12
CA PRO A 739 32.69 2.16 6.93
C PRO A 739 32.71 3.23 8.03
N ASP A 740 33.27 2.90 9.20
CA ASP A 740 33.30 3.82 10.35
C ASP A 740 34.37 4.91 10.18
N PRO A 741 34.00 6.21 10.07
CA PRO A 741 34.98 7.28 9.93
C PRO A 741 35.82 7.52 11.18
N SER A 742 35.45 7.00 12.36
CA SER A 742 36.29 7.10 13.57
C SER A 742 37.60 6.30 13.48
N ILE A 743 37.69 5.39 12.50
CA ILE A 743 38.88 4.61 12.21
C ILE A 743 39.71 5.36 11.17
N LEU A 744 40.94 5.72 11.53
CA LEU A 744 41.80 6.60 10.72
C LEU A 744 41.97 6.11 9.27
N GLU A 745 42.24 4.81 9.09
CA GLU A 745 42.39 4.20 7.76
C GLU A 745 41.12 4.31 6.90
N ASN A 746 39.94 4.23 7.52
CA ASN A 746 38.68 4.43 6.82
C ASN A 746 38.47 5.91 6.50
N GLU A 747 38.78 6.82 7.44
CA GLU A 747 38.63 8.26 7.22
C GLU A 747 39.46 8.74 6.02
N GLU A 748 40.69 8.26 5.87
CA GLU A 748 41.56 8.58 4.73
C GLU A 748 40.93 8.18 3.39
N LYS A 749 40.35 6.97 3.32
CA LYS A 749 39.64 6.48 2.12
C LYS A 749 38.35 7.27 1.87
N LEU A 750 37.55 7.50 2.91
CA LEU A 750 36.25 8.16 2.82
C LEU A 750 36.33 9.64 2.43
N ARG A 751 37.49 10.29 2.68
CA ARG A 751 37.75 11.66 2.22
C ARG A 751 37.99 11.78 0.72
N HIS A 752 38.24 10.67 0.03
CA HIS A 752 38.44 10.70 -1.41
C HIS A 752 37.14 11.18 -2.12
N PRO A 753 37.19 12.14 -3.07
CA PRO A 753 35.99 12.71 -3.69
C PRO A 753 35.06 11.69 -4.37
N GLN A 754 35.60 10.53 -4.76
CA GLN A 754 34.86 9.45 -5.39
C GLN A 754 34.33 8.39 -4.41
N ALA A 755 34.77 8.35 -3.14
CA ALA A 755 34.39 7.28 -2.21
C ALA A 755 32.87 7.18 -2.03
N ALA A 756 32.23 8.31 -1.72
CA ALA A 756 30.77 8.36 -1.58
C ALA A 756 30.01 8.06 -2.88
N ARG A 757 30.61 8.33 -4.05
CA ARG A 757 30.02 7.98 -5.36
C ARG A 757 30.09 6.49 -5.60
N LYS A 758 31.24 5.87 -5.30
CA LYS A 758 31.46 4.44 -5.45
C LYS A 758 30.52 3.64 -4.54
N GLU A 759 30.37 4.07 -3.28
CA GLU A 759 29.44 3.44 -2.35
C GLU A 759 27.98 3.59 -2.80
N ALA A 760 27.58 4.78 -3.24
CA ALA A 760 26.25 4.99 -3.80
C ALA A 760 25.98 4.12 -5.04
N TYR A 761 26.99 3.96 -5.91
CA TYR A 761 26.92 3.09 -7.09
C TYR A 761 26.80 1.62 -6.71
N ALA A 762 27.55 1.15 -5.71
CA ALA A 762 27.44 -0.20 -5.17
C ALA A 762 26.04 -0.49 -4.62
N ILE A 763 25.48 0.44 -3.83
CA ILE A 763 24.11 0.30 -3.33
C ILE A 763 23.11 0.27 -4.50
N TYR A 764 23.27 1.16 -5.49
CA TYR A 764 22.43 1.19 -6.69
C TYR A 764 22.48 -0.12 -7.47
N ARG A 765 23.67 -0.68 -7.71
CA ARG A 765 23.87 -2.00 -8.34
C ARG A 765 23.17 -3.11 -7.57
N GLY A 766 23.32 -3.14 -6.25
CA GLY A 766 22.63 -4.11 -5.40
C GLY A 766 21.10 -3.96 -5.43
N VAL A 767 20.60 -2.72 -5.52
CA VAL A 767 19.17 -2.47 -5.75
C VAL A 767 18.74 -3.06 -7.09
N LEU A 768 19.42 -2.77 -8.20
CA LEU A 768 19.07 -3.33 -9.51
C LEU A 768 19.05 -4.87 -9.51
N GLN A 769 20.08 -5.49 -8.93
CA GLN A 769 20.18 -6.94 -8.80
C GLN A 769 19.02 -7.55 -7.99
N SER A 770 18.45 -6.82 -7.02
CA SER A 770 17.30 -7.29 -6.23
C SER A 770 15.99 -7.38 -7.02
N PHE A 771 15.92 -6.70 -8.17
CA PHE A 771 14.78 -6.78 -9.07
C PHE A 771 15.01 -7.79 -10.21
N ASP A 772 16.25 -8.10 -10.53
CA ASP A 772 16.61 -8.99 -11.62
C ASP A 772 16.59 -10.46 -11.16
N SER A 773 15.45 -11.11 -11.28
CA SER A 773 15.31 -12.56 -11.04
C SER A 773 15.93 -13.44 -12.14
N SER A 774 16.62 -12.86 -13.12
CA SER A 774 17.31 -13.57 -14.21
C SER A 774 18.83 -13.42 -14.08
N SER A 775 19.47 -14.38 -13.41
CA SER A 775 20.91 -14.56 -13.37
C SER A 775 21.52 -14.97 -14.73
N GLN A 776 21.28 -14.22 -15.82
CA GLN A 776 21.88 -14.46 -17.13
C GLN A 776 22.26 -13.19 -17.93
N THR A 777 21.91 -11.98 -17.52
CA THR A 777 22.13 -10.75 -18.32
C THR A 777 23.40 -9.94 -17.94
N ALA A 778 24.29 -10.48 -17.12
CA ALA A 778 25.47 -9.77 -16.60
C ALA A 778 26.68 -9.69 -17.57
N GLN A 779 26.49 -9.88 -18.88
CA GLN A 779 27.59 -9.86 -19.87
C GLN A 779 27.60 -8.69 -20.86
N GLU A 780 26.71 -7.70 -20.76
CA GLU A 780 26.63 -6.61 -21.77
C GLU A 780 26.88 -5.18 -21.26
N ILE A 781 27.38 -4.97 -20.03
CA ILE A 781 27.63 -3.61 -19.48
C ILE A 781 29.14 -3.29 -19.34
N GLU A 782 30.03 -4.07 -19.94
CA GLU A 782 31.49 -3.84 -19.84
C GLU A 782 32.09 -2.96 -20.97
N SER A 783 31.27 -2.23 -21.75
CA SER A 783 31.77 -1.50 -22.94
C SER A 783 31.50 0.02 -22.98
N VAL A 784 31.29 0.70 -21.85
CA VAL A 784 31.02 2.17 -21.84
C VAL A 784 32.03 2.98 -20.99
N GLU A 785 33.14 2.39 -20.54
CA GLU A 785 34.13 3.10 -19.71
C GLU A 785 35.43 3.54 -20.42
N GLU A 786 35.41 3.79 -21.73
CA GLU A 786 36.48 4.57 -22.40
C GLU A 786 35.91 5.41 -23.56
N THR A 787 35.39 6.61 -23.25
CA THR A 787 35.52 7.86 -24.05
C THR A 787 34.68 8.99 -23.43
N GLU A 788 35.31 9.82 -22.59
CA GLU A 788 35.35 11.30 -22.57
C GLU A 788 35.80 11.83 -21.20
#